data_AF-A0A9P4N6L9-F1
#
_entry.id   AF-A0A9P4N6L9-F1
#
_cell.length_a   1.000
_cell.length_b   1.000
_cell.length_c   1.000
_cell.angle_alpha   90.00
_cell.angle_beta   90.00
_cell.angle_gamma   90.00
#
_symmetry.space_group_name_H-M   'P 1'
#
loop_
_entity.id
_entity.type
_entity.pdbx_description
1 polymer ?
#
loop_
_entity_poly.entity_id
_entity_poly.type
_entity_poly.pdbx_seq_one_letter_code
_entity_poly.pdbx_strand_id
1 'polypeptide(L)'
;MEVAAKVVDLTRALLDTVNSESGAQEIVRLVQDWLTREGVDRKEYEYCLSSIGGLAYPNERGLSIRSNIQSADQKMSTISGLKLRISAAIGRWMAFDDNYVYIVTTVATLMAFHGIEDTTEALCNMALDEGGHQNETRMRYSIHRTRLTPVLRKFVESVALHVVNAGSTLKILPPEIQKFYVHKHPLDPSMFSALTMAIQRSDGEMLITCTNFPHDLVSWVLSHFHGYLEISVSGLIVFEEALGRVPKKLLILVKKSCEDESVGSCVISGQDIVEMTTRVGGSFQTLFSDAACHTVARPADRQKLYSTSMLYHCQHRILTQQETAEVHLAAQCMLKWLMDLEVRPHRHSVGFAAWQNGEEEHRRYKRVKIQDLMARYPSFIFENCGQKNSSIIVYRIPDDCSVALQRQAKVEVDVWQGIPYHRAHEDLSQRSWKDIIGCFPIAMSAIQWTKRRCACSSCKREEPLGSGKVGCLREAALDELLLLLSHGIVDSFGLDDTSGLADIESEREALRIIFAELVFQGVVLWNTWFALAALAFLGGKWSTLHSQIGEGWTIFAAIQYGSLVIAAPWLDLTNPINERIFFGASISQGQLCGTSGEHAVVQTERVMEMAEVAGSETFSGGGSRNETVASDDAMLDTAIIGAADIPFRLLTMVRSASYRRIIDPSDALMAVHRAHFPTCSHRKETDEKISRAHYREFTFNHIVGEWSKDHISTDQPANSDRSKKRNITVLLDTNLKYNVALSLAFDGSTVQGEQCCTQCALAFSTTDILPSTIIRTTTRVSTRLIENY
;
A
#
# COMPACT_ATOMS: atom_id res chain seq x y z
N MET A 1 33.55 30.28 6.15
CA MET A 1 34.31 29.04 6.39
C MET A 1 33.49 28.01 7.19
N GLU A 2 32.71 28.41 8.21
CA GLU A 2 31.80 27.47 8.93
C GLU A 2 30.71 26.83 8.05
N VAL A 3 30.19 27.54 7.03
CA VAL A 3 29.11 27.03 6.15
C VAL A 3 29.59 25.90 5.24
N ALA A 4 30.84 25.93 4.79
CA ALA A 4 31.43 24.84 4.03
C ALA A 4 31.65 23.59 4.91
N ALA A 5 31.95 23.77 6.19
CA ALA A 5 32.09 22.67 7.15
C ALA A 5 30.75 21.98 7.44
N LYS A 6 29.64 22.73 7.59
CA LYS A 6 28.32 22.14 7.88
C LYS A 6 27.70 21.38 6.69
N VAL A 7 27.92 21.84 5.45
CA VAL A 7 27.57 21.05 4.26
C VAL A 7 28.45 19.80 4.17
N VAL A 8 29.71 19.88 4.60
CA VAL A 8 30.63 18.73 4.68
C VAL A 8 30.20 17.72 5.75
N ASP A 9 29.56 18.11 6.85
CA ASP A 9 29.13 17.18 7.90
C ASP A 9 27.94 16.30 7.47
N LEU A 10 26.91 16.88 6.82
CA LEU A 10 25.84 16.09 6.20
C LEU A 10 26.40 15.19 5.09
N THR A 11 27.35 15.73 4.30
CA THR A 11 28.06 14.96 3.26
C THR A 11 28.95 13.85 3.84
N ARG A 12 29.42 13.96 5.08
CA ARG A 12 30.24 12.96 5.76
C ARG A 12 29.40 11.82 6.32
N ALA A 13 28.28 12.12 6.99
CA ALA A 13 27.31 11.10 7.39
C ALA A 13 26.79 10.29 6.17
N LEU A 14 26.75 10.96 5.01
CA LEU A 14 26.40 10.38 3.73
C LEU A 14 27.49 9.50 3.11
N LEU A 15 28.77 9.87 3.30
CA LEU A 15 29.92 9.05 2.91
C LEU A 15 29.99 7.75 3.71
N ASP A 16 29.62 7.78 4.99
CA ASP A 16 29.65 6.61 5.86
C ASP A 16 28.47 5.64 5.59
N THR A 17 27.39 6.11 4.96
CA THR A 17 26.24 5.27 4.56
C THR A 17 26.37 4.70 3.15
N VAL A 18 27.11 5.36 2.27
CA VAL A 18 27.38 4.92 0.89
C VAL A 18 28.83 4.44 0.82
N ASN A 19 29.08 3.16 1.08
CA ASN A 19 30.40 2.50 0.97
C ASN A 19 30.93 2.49 -0.50
N SER A 20 31.14 3.64 -1.13
CA SER A 20 31.75 3.76 -2.45
C SER A 20 32.91 4.77 -2.45
N GLU A 21 34.01 4.39 -3.11
CA GLU A 21 35.23 5.19 -3.28
C GLU A 21 35.00 6.50 -4.08
N SER A 22 33.76 6.81 -4.48
CA SER A 22 33.33 8.02 -5.22
C SER A 22 32.61 9.08 -4.36
N GLY A 23 32.45 8.84 -3.05
CA GLY A 23 31.24 9.27 -2.35
C GLY A 23 30.92 10.77 -2.24
N ALA A 24 31.87 11.71 -2.17
CA ALA A 24 31.49 13.12 -1.88
C ALA A 24 30.79 13.83 -3.06
N GLN A 25 31.23 13.58 -4.30
CA GLN A 25 30.67 14.21 -5.49
C GLN A 25 29.28 13.69 -5.82
N GLU A 26 29.06 12.40 -5.59
CA GLU A 26 27.78 11.73 -5.83
C GLU A 26 26.71 12.22 -4.84
N ILE A 27 27.09 12.43 -3.58
CA ILE A 27 26.22 13.00 -2.55
C ILE A 27 25.83 14.45 -2.86
N VAL A 28 26.79 15.29 -3.24
CA VAL A 28 26.50 16.67 -3.65
C VAL A 28 25.55 16.69 -4.85
N ARG A 29 25.73 15.77 -5.80
CA ARG A 29 24.80 15.60 -6.92
C ARG A 29 23.41 15.22 -6.44
N LEU A 30 23.27 14.24 -5.53
CA LEU A 30 21.97 13.82 -5.02
C LEU A 30 21.24 14.94 -4.25
N VAL A 31 21.96 15.76 -3.47
CA VAL A 31 21.38 16.95 -2.81
C VAL A 31 20.95 18.00 -3.85
N GLN A 32 21.77 18.24 -4.88
CA GLN A 32 21.42 19.18 -5.96
C GLN A 32 20.21 18.69 -6.77
N ASP A 33 20.15 17.40 -7.09
CA ASP A 33 19.04 16.76 -7.77
C ASP A 33 17.76 16.88 -6.93
N TRP A 34 17.87 16.69 -5.61
CA TRP A 34 16.77 16.87 -4.66
C TRP A 34 16.28 18.33 -4.62
N LEU A 35 17.19 19.30 -4.44
CA LEU A 35 16.83 20.73 -4.43
C LEU A 35 16.14 21.16 -5.73
N THR A 36 16.65 20.68 -6.87
CA THR A 36 16.09 20.95 -8.19
C THR A 36 14.70 20.34 -8.34
N ARG A 37 14.53 19.08 -7.91
CA ARG A 37 13.24 18.37 -7.96
C ARG A 37 12.18 19.04 -7.09
N GLU A 38 12.53 19.40 -5.87
CA GLU A 38 11.59 20.01 -4.90
C GLU A 38 11.38 21.52 -5.13
N GLY A 39 12.11 22.13 -6.07
CA GLY A 39 12.02 23.56 -6.37
C GLY A 39 12.52 24.45 -5.23
N VAL A 40 13.48 23.97 -4.43
CA VAL A 40 14.00 24.69 -3.27
C VAL A 40 15.23 25.52 -3.67
N ASP A 41 15.19 26.82 -3.39
CA ASP A 41 16.35 27.69 -3.62
C ASP A 41 17.51 27.32 -2.69
N ARG A 42 18.72 27.25 -3.25
CA ARG A 42 19.92 26.86 -2.50
C ARG A 42 20.22 27.80 -1.33
N LYS A 43 20.00 29.11 -1.48
CA LYS A 43 20.28 30.08 -0.39
C LYS A 43 19.24 29.96 0.73
N GLU A 44 17.99 29.64 0.39
CA GLU A 44 16.96 29.34 1.38
C GLU A 44 17.26 28.06 2.16
N TYR A 45 17.71 27.02 1.44
CA TYR A 45 18.18 25.77 2.05
C TYR A 45 19.37 26.01 3.01
N GLU A 46 20.41 26.72 2.55
CA GLU A 46 21.58 27.03 3.37
C GLU A 46 21.22 27.88 4.60
N TYR A 47 20.33 28.86 4.44
CA TYR A 47 19.79 29.64 5.56
C TYR A 47 19.06 28.74 6.56
N CYS A 48 18.17 27.87 6.09
CA CYS A 48 17.41 26.95 6.92
C CYS A 48 18.35 26.03 7.74
N LEU A 49 19.32 25.37 7.10
CA LEU A 49 20.30 24.52 7.78
C LEU A 49 21.10 25.26 8.85
N SER A 50 21.38 26.54 8.63
CA SER A 50 22.10 27.37 9.62
C SER A 50 21.23 27.72 10.83
N SER A 51 19.93 27.93 10.63
CA SER A 51 18.96 28.27 11.69
C SER A 51 18.55 27.09 12.54
N ILE A 52 18.59 25.87 11.99
CA ILE A 52 18.10 24.66 12.68
C ILE A 52 19.21 23.74 13.19
N GLY A 53 20.48 24.06 12.96
CA GLY A 53 21.57 23.19 13.39
C GLY A 53 21.67 23.07 14.92
N GLY A 54 21.57 21.85 15.45
CA GLY A 54 21.89 21.56 16.85
C GLY A 54 20.93 22.14 17.89
N LEU A 55 19.65 22.33 17.55
CA LEU A 55 18.64 22.88 18.49
C LEU A 55 18.25 21.90 19.60
N ALA A 56 18.34 20.60 19.34
CA ALA A 56 18.11 19.54 20.32
C ALA A 56 18.99 18.32 19.99
N TYR A 57 19.12 17.41 20.95
CA TYR A 57 19.92 16.19 20.79
C TYR A 57 19.13 14.99 21.31
N PRO A 58 18.90 13.95 20.49
CA PRO A 58 18.23 12.73 20.95
C PRO A 58 19.12 11.95 21.92
N ASN A 59 18.50 11.28 22.88
CA ASN A 59 19.15 10.30 23.76
C ASN A 59 19.20 8.92 23.09
N GLU A 60 19.63 7.88 23.81
CA GLU A 60 19.73 6.50 23.27
C GLU A 60 18.40 5.99 22.70
N ARG A 61 17.26 6.35 23.31
CA ARG A 61 15.93 5.98 22.82
C ARG A 61 15.62 6.69 21.51
N GLY A 62 15.93 7.98 21.38
CA GLY A 62 15.76 8.71 20.12
C GLY A 62 16.66 8.15 19.01
N LEU A 63 17.90 7.79 19.34
CA LEU A 63 18.88 7.24 18.39
C LEU A 63 18.53 5.82 17.91
N SER A 64 17.57 5.13 18.53
CA SER A 64 17.09 3.83 18.02
C SER A 64 16.56 3.92 16.59
N ILE A 65 16.10 5.11 16.15
CA ILE A 65 15.64 5.33 14.78
C ILE A 65 16.74 5.09 13.74
N ARG A 66 18.01 5.44 14.05
CA ARG A 66 19.18 5.16 13.19
C ARG A 66 19.34 3.65 12.99
N SER A 67 19.24 2.91 14.08
CA SER A 67 19.39 1.45 14.08
C SER A 67 18.26 0.76 13.29
N ASN A 68 17.03 1.27 13.39
CA ASN A 68 15.88 0.79 12.62
C ASN A 68 16.10 0.97 11.11
N ILE A 69 16.56 2.17 10.70
CA ILE A 69 16.85 2.49 9.29
C ILE A 69 17.98 1.59 8.75
N GLN A 70 19.09 1.46 9.48
CA GLN A 70 20.22 0.59 9.08
C GLN A 70 19.81 -0.88 8.96
N SER A 71 19.02 -1.37 9.91
CA SER A 71 18.54 -2.77 9.89
C SER A 71 17.64 -3.05 8.69
N ALA A 72 16.87 -2.06 8.24
CA ALA A 72 16.07 -2.17 7.02
C ALA A 72 16.95 -2.17 5.76
N ASP A 73 17.96 -1.31 5.69
CA ASP A 73 18.87 -1.22 4.55
C ASP A 73 19.69 -2.51 4.35
N GLN A 74 20.10 -3.17 5.44
CA GLN A 74 20.82 -4.44 5.38
C GLN A 74 19.96 -5.62 4.87
N LYS A 75 18.63 -5.57 5.03
CA LYS A 75 17.70 -6.60 4.54
C LYS A 75 17.33 -6.41 3.07
N MET A 76 17.75 -5.31 2.45
CA MET A 76 17.33 -4.92 1.12
C MET A 76 18.05 -5.75 0.06
N SER A 77 17.27 -6.41 -0.81
CA SER A 77 17.81 -7.18 -1.94
C SER A 77 16.88 -7.07 -3.14
N THR A 78 15.76 -7.79 -3.10
CA THR A 78 14.78 -7.88 -4.18
C THR A 78 13.35 -8.00 -3.62
N ILE A 79 12.37 -7.52 -4.37
CA ILE A 79 10.94 -7.70 -4.10
C ILE A 79 10.26 -8.31 -5.33
N SER A 80 9.71 -9.51 -5.22
CA SER A 80 9.09 -10.22 -6.35
C SER A 80 9.95 -10.22 -7.62
N GLY A 81 11.26 -10.46 -7.50
CA GLY A 81 12.21 -10.44 -8.63
C GLY A 81 12.65 -9.05 -9.10
N LEU A 82 12.07 -7.97 -8.58
CA LEU A 82 12.51 -6.59 -8.85
C LEU A 82 13.66 -6.19 -7.93
N LYS A 83 14.67 -5.51 -8.49
CA LYS A 83 15.82 -5.01 -7.73
C LYS A 83 15.48 -3.73 -6.99
N LEU A 84 15.92 -3.67 -5.73
CA LEU A 84 15.79 -2.48 -4.89
C LEU A 84 17.16 -1.82 -4.64
N ARG A 85 17.13 -0.52 -4.38
CA ARG A 85 18.27 0.27 -3.90
C ARG A 85 17.88 1.08 -2.67
N ILE A 86 18.88 1.46 -1.87
CA ILE A 86 18.68 2.32 -0.69
C ILE A 86 18.07 3.66 -1.12
N SER A 87 17.07 4.13 -0.36
CA SER A 87 16.45 5.43 -0.60
C SER A 87 17.42 6.56 -0.27
N ALA A 88 17.75 7.35 -1.29
CA ALA A 88 18.64 8.51 -1.20
C ALA A 88 17.86 9.78 -0.79
N ALA A 89 17.03 9.69 0.25
CA ALA A 89 16.16 10.78 0.68
C ALA A 89 16.76 11.60 1.82
N ILE A 90 16.58 12.93 1.77
CA ILE A 90 17.18 13.85 2.73
C ILE A 90 16.76 13.58 4.19
N GLY A 91 15.50 13.18 4.42
CA GLY A 91 15.03 12.82 5.75
C GLY A 91 15.75 11.62 6.36
N ARG A 92 16.16 10.64 5.54
CA ARG A 92 16.98 9.50 6.00
C ARG A 92 18.41 9.92 6.28
N TRP A 93 18.95 10.83 5.48
CA TRP A 93 20.32 11.34 5.67
C TRP A 93 20.45 12.15 6.95
N MET A 94 19.48 13.01 7.24
CA MET A 94 19.41 13.74 8.50
C MET A 94 19.41 12.81 9.70
N ALA A 95 18.88 11.59 9.57
CA ALA A 95 18.91 10.63 10.67
C ALA A 95 20.34 10.26 11.07
N PHE A 96 21.32 10.31 10.17
CA PHE A 96 22.72 9.94 10.44
C PHE A 96 23.64 11.13 10.75
N ASP A 97 23.15 12.36 10.63
CA ASP A 97 23.90 13.57 11.00
C ASP A 97 23.59 13.98 12.44
N ASP A 98 24.62 14.22 13.25
CA ASP A 98 24.46 14.52 14.67
C ASP A 98 23.82 15.89 14.95
N ASN A 99 23.91 16.85 14.03
CA ASN A 99 23.29 18.17 14.15
C ASN A 99 21.81 18.17 13.75
N TYR A 100 21.37 17.21 12.94
CA TYR A 100 20.05 17.20 12.31
C TYR A 100 19.19 15.98 12.65
N VAL A 101 19.74 14.94 13.29
CA VAL A 101 18.98 13.75 13.70
C VAL A 101 17.78 14.08 14.58
N TYR A 102 17.88 15.14 15.37
CA TYR A 102 16.78 15.59 16.22
C TYR A 102 15.53 15.99 15.42
N ILE A 103 15.69 16.45 14.17
CA ILE A 103 14.58 16.76 13.27
C ILE A 103 13.82 15.48 12.99
N VAL A 104 14.53 14.40 12.65
CA VAL A 104 13.92 13.10 12.33
C VAL A 104 13.18 12.53 13.54
N THR A 105 13.80 12.56 14.73
CA THR A 105 13.17 12.06 15.96
C THR A 105 12.02 12.96 16.43
N THR A 106 12.11 14.28 16.25
CA THR A 106 11.02 15.21 16.59
C THR A 106 9.83 15.03 15.66
N VAL A 107 10.05 14.93 14.35
CA VAL A 107 8.99 14.62 13.36
C VAL A 107 8.36 13.26 13.67
N ALA A 108 9.16 12.21 13.89
CA ALA A 108 8.64 10.89 14.21
C ALA A 108 7.80 10.87 15.49
N THR A 109 8.15 11.70 16.48
CA THR A 109 7.37 11.87 17.71
C THR A 109 6.05 12.61 17.44
N LEU A 110 6.12 13.75 16.75
CA LEU A 110 4.95 14.61 16.50
C LEU A 110 3.94 13.90 15.59
N MET A 111 4.39 13.16 14.58
CA MET A 111 3.50 12.45 13.66
C MET A 111 2.63 11.36 14.32
N ALA A 112 2.96 10.89 15.53
CA ALA A 112 2.08 10.01 16.31
C ALA A 112 0.82 10.72 16.86
N PHE A 113 0.77 12.05 16.72
CA PHE A 113 -0.27 12.92 17.28
C PHE A 113 -0.75 14.02 16.33
N HIS A 114 0.08 14.44 15.36
CA HIS A 114 -0.09 15.63 14.54
C HIS A 114 0.10 15.35 13.05
N GLY A 115 -0.48 16.22 12.21
CA GLY A 115 -0.25 16.21 10.76
C GLY A 115 1.08 16.86 10.34
N ILE A 116 1.34 16.87 9.03
CA ILE A 116 2.54 17.47 8.44
C ILE A 116 2.61 18.98 8.70
N GLU A 117 1.49 19.68 8.61
CA GLU A 117 1.41 21.13 8.79
C GLU A 117 1.75 21.54 10.22
N ASP A 118 1.11 20.90 11.20
CA ASP A 118 1.33 21.16 12.63
C ASP A 118 2.79 20.85 13.03
N THR A 119 3.33 19.74 12.50
CA THR A 119 4.73 19.36 12.71
C THR A 119 5.70 20.36 12.10
N THR A 120 5.41 20.86 10.90
CA THR A 120 6.20 21.91 10.23
C THR A 120 6.18 23.20 11.04
N GLU A 121 5.00 23.57 11.56
CA GLU A 121 4.85 24.77 12.39
C GLU A 121 5.66 24.66 13.68
N ALA A 122 5.61 23.51 14.36
CA ALA A 122 6.38 23.28 15.59
C ALA A 122 7.88 23.44 15.35
N LEU A 123 8.44 22.84 14.28
CA LEU A 123 9.85 22.99 13.93
C LEU A 123 10.23 24.42 13.54
N CYS A 124 9.34 25.12 12.80
CA CYS A 124 9.55 26.54 12.48
C CYS A 124 9.64 27.37 13.75
N ASN A 125 8.77 27.12 14.73
CA ASN A 125 8.79 27.84 16.00
C ASN A 125 10.04 27.50 16.81
N MET A 126 10.45 26.23 16.88
CA MET A 126 11.73 25.86 17.54
C MET A 126 12.91 26.62 16.93
N ALA A 127 12.95 26.78 15.62
CA ALA A 127 14.02 27.48 14.90
C ALA A 127 14.02 29.00 15.10
N LEU A 128 12.85 29.59 15.35
CA LEU A 128 12.67 31.04 15.54
C LEU A 128 12.67 31.45 17.01
N ASP A 129 12.71 30.49 17.93
CA ASP A 129 12.77 30.78 19.35
C ASP A 129 14.15 31.39 19.66
N GLU A 130 14.21 32.67 20.00
CA GLU A 130 15.43 33.38 20.42
C GLU A 130 15.61 33.38 21.95
N GLY A 131 14.70 32.77 22.70
CA GLY A 131 14.59 32.90 24.15
C GLY A 131 13.77 34.13 24.55
N GLY A 132 12.97 34.01 25.60
CA GLY A 132 12.16 35.13 26.12
C GLY A 132 10.65 34.92 26.15
N HIS A 133 10.16 33.68 26.21
CA HIS A 133 8.74 33.35 26.39
C HIS A 133 8.18 33.72 27.78
N GLN A 134 8.54 34.88 28.33
CA GLN A 134 8.16 35.28 29.70
C GLN A 134 6.65 35.52 29.87
N ASN A 135 5.89 35.73 28.78
CA ASN A 135 4.45 36.03 28.84
C ASN A 135 3.57 35.47 27.69
N GLU A 136 4.13 35.00 26.58
CA GLU A 136 3.35 34.55 25.40
C GLU A 136 4.01 33.32 24.73
N THR A 137 3.20 32.30 24.43
CA THR A 137 3.59 31.08 23.69
C THR A 137 3.54 31.28 22.18
N ARG A 138 2.69 32.21 21.71
CA ARG A 138 2.55 32.55 20.29
C ARG A 138 3.65 33.52 19.85
N MET A 139 4.42 33.11 18.86
CA MET A 139 5.40 33.99 18.24
C MET A 139 4.73 35.10 17.41
N ARG A 140 5.26 36.32 17.52
CA ARG A 140 4.88 37.43 16.64
C ARG A 140 5.28 37.11 15.20
N TYR A 141 4.58 37.71 14.24
CA TYR A 141 4.92 37.59 12.83
C TYR A 141 6.41 37.89 12.60
N SER A 142 7.12 36.96 11.97
CA SER A 142 8.53 37.08 11.62
C SER A 142 8.71 36.81 10.13
N ILE A 143 9.40 37.71 9.44
CA ILE A 143 9.73 37.56 8.02
C ILE A 143 10.63 36.33 7.76
N HIS A 144 11.40 35.91 8.77
CA HIS A 144 12.24 34.72 8.71
C HIS A 144 11.41 33.44 8.54
N ARG A 145 10.19 33.41 9.10
CA ARG A 145 9.26 32.28 8.97
C ARG A 145 8.96 31.98 7.50
N THR A 146 8.72 33.01 6.69
CA THR A 146 8.43 32.88 5.25
C THR A 146 9.55 32.18 4.47
N ARG A 147 10.81 32.32 4.92
CA ARG A 147 11.97 31.66 4.30
C ARG A 147 12.21 30.24 4.82
N LEU A 148 11.86 29.97 6.08
CA LEU A 148 12.10 28.67 6.72
C LEU A 148 11.01 27.65 6.40
N THR A 149 9.74 28.06 6.44
CA THR A 149 8.59 27.14 6.33
C THR A 149 8.59 26.29 5.06
N PRO A 150 8.86 26.81 3.85
CA PRO A 150 8.87 25.99 2.64
C PRO A 150 9.92 24.87 2.70
N VAL A 151 11.13 25.18 3.16
CA VAL A 151 12.23 24.21 3.27
C VAL A 151 11.95 23.18 4.37
N LEU A 152 11.50 23.64 5.54
CA LEU A 152 11.16 22.76 6.66
C LEU A 152 10.01 21.82 6.31
N ARG A 153 9.00 22.30 5.57
CA ARG A 153 7.92 21.45 5.07
C ARG A 153 8.49 20.30 4.24
N LYS A 154 9.46 20.56 3.35
CA LYS A 154 10.13 19.53 2.55
C LYS A 154 10.94 18.54 3.39
N PHE A 155 11.56 18.98 4.48
CA PHE A 155 12.21 18.06 5.42
C PHE A 155 11.20 17.19 6.16
N VAL A 156 10.10 17.77 6.64
CA VAL A 156 9.01 17.03 7.31
C VAL A 156 8.39 16.02 6.36
N GLU A 157 8.04 16.42 5.13
CA GLU A 157 7.53 15.53 4.08
C GLU A 157 8.51 14.37 3.81
N SER A 158 9.81 14.67 3.69
CA SER A 158 10.82 13.64 3.47
C SER A 158 10.94 12.66 4.65
N VAL A 159 10.93 13.14 5.89
CA VAL A 159 10.96 12.27 7.08
C VAL A 159 9.67 11.45 7.19
N ALA A 160 8.52 12.08 6.97
CA ALA A 160 7.20 11.45 6.96
C ALA A 160 7.17 10.25 5.99
N LEU A 161 7.62 10.47 4.75
CA LEU A 161 7.57 9.46 3.69
C LEU A 161 8.63 8.36 3.83
N HIS A 162 9.87 8.73 4.17
CA HIS A 162 11.02 7.83 4.07
C HIS A 162 11.45 7.21 5.40
N VAL A 163 10.91 7.68 6.52
CA VAL A 163 11.23 7.19 7.87
C VAL A 163 9.96 6.72 8.58
N VAL A 164 9.01 7.64 8.85
CA VAL A 164 7.84 7.35 9.69
C VAL A 164 6.89 6.39 8.98
N ASN A 165 6.45 6.72 7.77
CA ASN A 165 5.57 5.89 6.97
C ASN A 165 6.23 4.57 6.55
N ALA A 166 7.56 4.51 6.52
CA ALA A 166 8.31 3.28 6.28
C ALA A 166 8.36 2.34 7.51
N GLY A 167 7.75 2.73 8.62
CA GLY A 167 7.67 1.93 9.85
C GLY A 167 8.82 2.16 10.83
N SER A 168 9.73 3.10 10.56
CA SER A 168 10.78 3.49 11.51
C SER A 168 10.21 4.48 12.52
N THR A 169 9.51 3.97 13.53
CA THR A 169 8.86 4.78 14.57
C THR A 169 9.62 4.70 15.90
N LEU A 170 9.37 5.69 16.76
CA LEU A 170 9.78 5.66 18.16
C LEU A 170 8.68 5.01 18.98
N LYS A 171 9.02 4.14 19.94
CA LYS A 171 8.02 3.50 20.80
C LYS A 171 7.19 4.57 21.51
N ILE A 172 5.87 4.54 21.31
CA ILE A 172 4.92 5.38 22.02
C ILE A 172 4.99 5.06 23.53
N LEU A 173 4.66 6.06 24.35
CA LEU A 173 4.68 6.11 25.82
C LEU A 173 4.70 4.74 26.54
N PRO A 174 5.50 4.57 27.59
CA PRO A 174 5.49 3.38 28.44
C PRO A 174 4.07 2.93 28.87
N PRO A 175 3.76 1.62 28.92
CA PRO A 175 2.43 1.11 29.32
C PRO A 175 1.94 1.62 30.67
N GLU A 176 2.87 1.91 31.58
CA GLU A 176 2.63 2.49 32.90
C GLU A 176 1.93 3.85 32.82
N ILE A 177 2.20 4.62 31.78
CA ILE A 177 1.59 5.93 31.51
C ILE A 177 0.31 5.75 30.70
N GLN A 178 0.33 4.90 29.67
CA GLN A 178 -0.81 4.72 28.75
C GLN A 178 -2.10 4.32 29.49
N LYS A 179 -2.01 3.53 30.57
CA LYS A 179 -3.18 3.08 31.34
C LYS A 179 -4.00 4.21 31.99
N PHE A 180 -3.43 5.40 32.18
CA PHE A 180 -4.11 6.53 32.81
C PHE A 180 -4.81 7.46 31.82
N TYR A 181 -4.60 7.25 30.51
CA TYR A 181 -5.06 8.16 29.48
C TYR A 181 -5.63 7.40 28.27
N VAL A 182 -6.96 7.40 28.18
CA VAL A 182 -7.67 6.89 27.00
C VAL A 182 -7.63 7.90 25.85
N HIS A 183 -7.68 9.20 26.15
CA HIS A 183 -7.66 10.27 25.17
C HIS A 183 -6.26 10.85 24.96
N LYS A 184 -5.90 11.06 23.69
CA LYS A 184 -4.67 11.79 23.31
C LYS A 184 -4.92 13.30 23.37
N HIS A 185 -4.18 14.00 24.21
CA HIS A 185 -4.22 15.47 24.35
C HIS A 185 -2.90 16.09 23.88
N PRO A 186 -2.66 16.18 22.56
CA PRO A 186 -1.49 16.88 22.07
C PRO A 186 -1.57 18.37 22.36
N LEU A 187 -0.40 19.01 22.48
CA LEU A 187 -0.27 20.45 22.60
C LEU A 187 -0.33 21.09 21.21
N ASP A 188 -0.82 22.32 21.12
CA ASP A 188 -0.66 23.07 19.87
C ASP A 188 0.83 23.28 19.53
N PRO A 189 1.16 23.44 18.23
CA PRO A 189 2.54 23.57 17.78
C PRO A 189 3.35 24.69 18.45
N SER A 190 2.70 25.80 18.85
CA SER A 190 3.37 26.92 19.51
C SER A 190 3.75 26.57 20.93
N MET A 191 2.79 26.04 21.71
CA MET A 191 3.03 25.57 23.07
C MET A 191 4.09 24.47 23.12
N PHE A 192 4.00 23.48 22.23
CA PHE A 192 4.99 22.39 22.14
C PHE A 192 6.40 22.93 21.91
N SER A 193 6.57 23.83 20.94
CA SER A 193 7.89 24.41 20.63
C SER A 193 8.49 25.22 21.77
N ALA A 194 7.68 26.06 22.44
CA ALA A 194 8.14 26.87 23.57
C ALA A 194 8.60 25.98 24.75
N LEU A 195 7.85 24.92 25.05
CA LEU A 195 8.19 23.94 26.09
C LEU A 195 9.49 23.19 25.79
N THR A 196 9.59 22.63 24.59
CA THR A 196 10.77 21.84 24.20
C THR A 196 12.04 22.68 24.21
N MET A 197 11.99 23.91 23.70
CA MET A 197 13.13 24.83 23.72
C MET A 197 13.47 25.33 25.13
N ALA A 198 12.45 25.58 25.98
CA ALA A 198 12.68 25.92 27.39
C ALA A 198 13.34 24.76 28.16
N ILE A 199 12.96 23.51 27.90
CA ILE A 199 13.59 22.32 28.49
C ILE A 199 15.06 22.21 28.06
N GLN A 200 15.35 22.42 26.76
CA GLN A 200 16.73 22.31 26.24
C GLN A 200 17.67 23.38 26.82
N ARG A 201 17.18 24.61 27.02
CA ARG A 201 17.97 25.73 27.56
C ARG A 201 18.11 25.72 29.08
N SER A 202 17.22 25.04 29.79
CA SER A 202 17.22 25.06 31.24
C SER A 202 18.34 24.19 31.81
N ASP A 203 19.13 24.76 32.72
CA ASP A 203 20.19 24.04 33.44
C ASP A 203 19.79 23.53 34.82
N GLY A 204 18.65 23.99 35.33
CA GLY A 204 18.12 23.66 36.66
C GLY A 204 17.03 22.60 36.68
N GLU A 205 16.49 22.39 37.87
CA GLU A 205 15.29 21.59 38.10
C GLU A 205 14.06 22.29 37.48
N MET A 206 13.31 21.54 36.70
CA MET A 206 12.14 22.02 35.96
C MET A 206 10.88 21.33 36.45
N LEU A 207 9.80 22.09 36.55
CA LEU A 207 8.49 21.59 36.92
C LEU A 207 7.45 22.10 35.90
N ILE A 208 6.79 21.16 35.24
CA ILE A 208 5.68 21.41 34.32
C ILE A 208 4.39 20.98 35.00
N THR A 209 3.42 21.87 35.11
CA THR A 209 2.07 21.53 35.59
C THR A 209 1.07 21.64 34.46
N CYS A 210 0.27 20.59 34.26
CA CYS A 210 -0.72 20.51 33.20
C CYS A 210 -2.07 20.06 33.76
N THR A 211 -3.18 20.56 33.19
CA THR A 211 -4.51 20.02 33.52
C THR A 211 -4.69 18.61 32.97
N ASN A 212 -4.43 18.43 31.66
CA ASN A 212 -4.48 17.15 30.95
C ASN A 212 -3.07 16.71 30.53
N PHE A 213 -2.91 15.44 30.14
CA PHE A 213 -1.60 14.85 29.86
C PHE A 213 -1.07 15.18 28.45
N PRO A 214 0.05 15.91 28.32
CA PRO A 214 0.59 16.32 27.02
C PRO A 214 1.36 15.19 26.36
N HIS A 215 0.67 14.38 25.55
CA HIS A 215 1.20 13.12 25.02
C HIS A 215 2.44 13.30 24.13
N ASP A 216 2.39 14.30 23.26
CA ASP A 216 3.45 14.64 22.32
C ASP A 216 4.71 15.14 23.04
N LEU A 217 4.55 16.05 24.01
CA LEU A 217 5.68 16.56 24.81
C LEU A 217 6.37 15.45 25.59
N VAL A 218 5.60 14.61 26.31
CA VAL A 218 6.21 13.52 27.10
C VAL A 218 6.91 12.52 26.19
N SER A 219 6.32 12.18 25.05
CA SER A 219 6.95 11.30 24.06
C SER A 219 8.27 11.89 23.53
N TRP A 220 8.31 13.21 23.34
CA TRP A 220 9.51 13.93 22.91
C TRP A 220 10.58 13.93 24.00
N VAL A 221 10.20 14.23 25.24
CA VAL A 221 11.08 14.23 26.43
C VAL A 221 11.74 12.87 26.62
N LEU A 222 10.99 11.77 26.51
CA LEU A 222 11.54 10.42 26.62
C LEU A 222 12.65 10.13 25.59
N SER A 223 12.64 10.83 24.46
CA SER A 223 13.57 10.61 23.34
C SER A 223 14.69 11.65 23.23
N HIS A 224 14.60 12.78 23.95
CA HIS A 224 15.56 13.90 23.83
C HIS A 224 16.07 14.46 25.17
N PHE A 225 15.35 14.23 26.27
CA PHE A 225 15.78 14.71 27.57
C PHE A 225 16.90 13.83 28.12
N HIS A 226 17.90 14.50 28.71
CA HIS A 226 19.03 13.87 29.38
C HIS A 226 18.98 14.29 30.85
N GLY A 227 18.49 13.40 31.71
CA GLY A 227 18.32 13.65 33.14
C GLY A 227 17.34 12.70 33.80
N TYR A 228 16.85 13.07 34.97
CA TYR A 228 15.81 12.33 35.71
C TYR A 228 14.42 12.87 35.38
N LEU A 229 13.55 12.02 34.84
CA LEU A 229 12.15 12.33 34.55
C LEU A 229 11.25 11.71 35.61
N GLU A 230 10.34 12.51 36.16
CA GLU A 230 9.30 12.08 37.10
C GLU A 230 7.94 12.57 36.58
N ILE A 231 6.96 11.68 36.49
CA ILE A 231 5.60 12.01 36.08
C ILE A 231 4.65 11.62 37.21
N SER A 232 3.86 12.59 37.67
CA SER A 232 2.83 12.39 38.68
C SER A 232 1.46 12.79 38.14
N VAL A 233 0.47 11.92 38.34
CA VAL A 233 -0.91 12.08 37.90
C VAL A 233 -1.81 12.11 39.13
N SER A 234 -2.58 13.17 39.30
CA SER A 234 -3.47 13.35 40.47
C SER A 234 -2.74 13.19 41.81
N GLY A 235 -1.45 13.55 41.85
CA GLY A 235 -0.57 13.42 43.03
C GLY A 235 0.08 12.05 43.23
N LEU A 236 -0.18 11.07 42.36
CA LEU A 236 0.48 9.76 42.36
C LEU A 236 1.63 9.77 41.36
N ILE A 237 2.85 9.44 41.80
CA ILE A 237 3.98 9.20 40.88
C ILE A 237 3.69 7.92 40.09
N VAL A 238 3.50 8.07 38.78
CA VAL A 238 3.16 6.96 37.87
C VAL A 238 4.36 6.46 37.09
N PHE A 239 5.40 7.28 36.95
CA PHE A 239 6.56 6.97 36.14
C PHE A 239 7.80 7.74 36.61
N GLU A 240 8.92 7.03 36.69
CA GLU A 240 10.24 7.58 37.00
C GLU A 240 11.30 6.89 36.15
N GLU A 241 12.14 7.65 35.46
CA GLU A 241 13.22 7.09 34.65
C GLU A 241 14.43 8.03 34.58
N ALA A 242 15.63 7.47 34.63
CA ALA A 242 16.88 8.18 34.33
C ALA A 242 17.19 8.07 32.82
N LEU A 243 16.93 9.14 32.07
CA LEU A 243 17.09 9.25 30.62
C LEU A 243 18.49 9.74 30.19
N GLY A 244 19.45 9.78 31.11
CA GLY A 244 20.81 10.21 30.86
C GLY A 244 21.63 10.34 32.13
N ARG A 245 22.89 10.75 31.98
CA ARG A 245 23.84 10.91 33.10
C ARG A 245 23.90 12.33 33.67
N VAL A 246 23.17 13.26 33.05
CA VAL A 246 23.17 14.68 33.44
C VAL A 246 22.31 14.85 34.70
N PRO A 247 22.75 15.60 35.73
CA PRO A 247 21.98 15.79 36.96
C PRO A 247 20.85 16.82 36.81
N LYS A 248 20.15 16.84 35.66
CA LYS A 248 18.94 17.66 35.45
C LYS A 248 17.72 16.87 35.90
N LYS A 249 16.75 17.53 36.53
CA LYS A 249 15.48 16.91 36.96
C LYS A 249 14.31 17.61 36.28
N LEU A 250 13.41 16.83 35.70
CA LEU A 250 12.16 17.30 35.10
C LEU A 250 10.98 16.59 35.77
N LEU A 251 10.11 17.36 36.42
CA LEU A 251 8.87 16.88 37.02
C LEU A 251 7.68 17.32 36.16
N ILE A 252 6.81 16.39 35.80
CA ILE A 252 5.56 16.66 35.08
C ILE A 252 4.39 16.28 35.97
N LEU A 253 3.62 17.28 36.41
CA LEU A 253 2.44 17.10 37.25
C LEU A 253 1.17 17.28 36.44
N VAL A 254 0.39 16.22 36.32
CA VAL A 254 -0.90 16.23 35.62
C VAL A 254 -2.05 16.18 36.63
N LYS A 255 -2.95 17.17 36.57
CA LYS A 255 -4.02 17.35 37.56
C LYS A 255 -5.14 16.34 37.43
N LYS A 256 -5.46 15.89 36.20
CA LYS A 256 -6.61 15.00 35.92
C LYS A 256 -6.17 13.79 35.10
N SER A 257 -6.75 12.63 35.39
CA SER A 257 -6.75 11.45 34.52
C SER A 257 -7.95 11.48 33.58
N CYS A 258 -7.82 10.81 32.43
CA CYS A 258 -8.91 10.65 31.46
C CYS A 258 -9.34 9.19 31.47
N GLU A 259 -10.17 8.83 32.47
CA GLU A 259 -10.60 7.45 32.70
C GLU A 259 -11.92 7.08 31.98
N ASP A 260 -12.73 8.06 31.59
CA ASP A 260 -14.01 7.83 30.91
C ASP A 260 -13.87 7.88 29.37
N GLU A 261 -14.46 6.91 28.66
CA GLU A 261 -14.53 6.83 27.19
C GLU A 261 -15.38 7.96 26.54
N SER A 262 -16.05 8.78 27.34
CA SER A 262 -16.88 9.88 26.84
C SER A 262 -16.02 11.11 26.45
N VAL A 263 -15.48 11.08 25.23
CA VAL A 263 -14.65 12.11 24.56
C VAL A 263 -15.19 13.55 24.75
N GLY A 264 -16.50 13.71 24.92
CA GLY A 264 -17.15 15.01 25.07
C GLY A 264 -16.82 15.78 26.35
N SER A 265 -16.31 15.15 27.41
CA SER A 265 -16.04 15.86 28.68
C SER A 265 -14.64 16.50 28.73
N CYS A 266 -13.64 15.93 28.05
CA CYS A 266 -12.24 16.38 28.15
C CYS A 266 -11.86 17.53 27.21
N VAL A 267 -12.55 17.71 26.08
CA VAL A 267 -12.23 18.75 25.07
C VAL A 267 -13.00 20.06 25.30
N ILE A 268 -14.08 20.02 26.08
CA ILE A 268 -15.00 21.17 26.23
C ILE A 268 -14.62 22.10 27.40
N SER A 269 -13.74 21.67 28.32
CA SER A 269 -13.29 22.54 29.41
C SER A 269 -12.19 23.49 28.92
N GLY A 270 -12.55 24.65 28.39
CA GLY A 270 -11.63 25.76 28.05
C GLY A 270 -10.90 26.40 29.25
N GLN A 271 -10.52 25.59 30.24
CA GLN A 271 -9.78 25.95 31.46
C GLN A 271 -8.49 25.12 31.61
N ASP A 272 -8.04 24.45 30.56
CA ASP A 272 -6.78 23.71 30.61
C ASP A 272 -5.62 24.71 30.65
N ILE A 273 -4.72 24.53 31.61
CA ILE A 273 -3.58 25.42 31.84
C ILE A 273 -2.33 24.54 31.77
N VAL A 274 -1.31 25.03 31.05
CA VAL A 274 0.05 24.50 31.09
C VAL A 274 0.96 25.60 31.63
N GLU A 275 1.68 25.27 32.71
CA GLU A 275 2.64 26.16 33.34
C GLU A 275 3.98 25.44 33.46
N MET A 276 5.07 26.13 33.10
CA MET A 276 6.43 25.66 33.33
C MET A 276 7.14 26.60 34.29
N THR A 277 7.78 26.00 35.29
CA THR A 277 8.60 26.68 36.29
C THR A 277 10.00 26.09 36.28
N THR A 278 11.01 26.92 36.53
CA THR A 278 12.40 26.48 36.66
C THR A 278 13.00 27.02 37.94
N ARG A 279 13.94 26.28 38.53
CA ARG A 279 14.57 26.66 39.79
C ARG A 279 15.76 27.61 39.53
N VAL A 280 15.61 28.86 39.93
CA VAL A 280 16.66 29.89 39.85
C VAL A 280 16.95 30.42 41.25
N GLY A 281 18.21 30.33 41.71
CA GLY A 281 18.63 30.89 43.00
C GLY A 281 17.92 30.33 44.24
N GLY A 282 17.37 29.11 44.15
CA GLY A 282 16.66 28.44 45.25
C GLY A 282 15.14 28.62 45.26
N SER A 283 14.59 29.49 44.42
CA SER A 283 13.14 29.68 44.22
C SER A 283 12.69 29.18 42.85
N PHE A 284 11.44 28.72 42.73
CA PHE A 284 10.82 28.46 41.44
C PHE A 284 10.36 29.76 40.80
N GLN A 285 10.79 29.99 39.57
CA GLN A 285 10.34 31.10 38.73
C GLN A 285 9.49 30.52 37.59
N THR A 286 8.26 31.01 37.45
CA THR A 286 7.40 30.69 36.30
C THR A 286 8.05 31.25 35.04
N LEU A 287 8.37 30.37 34.09
CA LEU A 287 8.89 30.73 32.79
C LEU A 287 7.75 31.14 31.86
N PHE A 288 6.64 30.41 31.90
CA PHE A 288 5.41 30.75 31.20
C PHE A 288 4.21 30.03 31.85
N SER A 289 3.02 30.60 31.70
CA SER A 289 1.74 30.00 32.07
C SER A 289 0.69 30.45 31.05
N ASP A 290 0.12 29.53 30.30
CA ASP A 290 -0.84 29.86 29.25
C ASP A 290 -1.96 28.80 29.17
N ALA A 291 -3.07 29.17 28.54
CA ALA A 291 -4.17 28.24 28.31
C ALA A 291 -3.75 27.18 27.29
N ALA A 292 -3.92 25.91 27.63
CA ALA A 292 -3.62 24.81 26.73
C ALA A 292 -4.66 24.82 25.60
N CYS A 293 -4.22 25.08 24.37
CA CYS A 293 -5.05 24.82 23.20
C CYS A 293 -4.75 23.40 22.73
N HIS A 294 -5.55 22.44 23.18
CA HIS A 294 -5.43 21.07 22.67
C HIS A 294 -5.98 21.00 21.25
N THR A 295 -5.17 20.48 20.33
CA THR A 295 -5.63 20.12 18.98
C THR A 295 -6.23 18.72 19.00
N VAL A 296 -7.16 18.45 18.09
CA VAL A 296 -7.63 17.07 17.86
C VAL A 296 -6.47 16.30 17.25
N ALA A 297 -6.07 15.19 17.87
CA ALA A 297 -4.97 14.38 17.37
C ALA A 297 -5.25 13.91 15.93
N ARG A 298 -4.27 14.10 15.04
CA ARG A 298 -4.30 13.67 13.64
C ARG A 298 -3.04 12.87 13.34
N PRO A 299 -2.93 11.63 13.88
CA PRO A 299 -1.75 10.81 13.66
C PRO A 299 -1.51 10.57 12.18
N ALA A 300 -0.31 10.90 11.73
CA ALA A 300 0.20 10.64 10.39
C ALA A 300 1.18 9.45 10.35
N ASP A 301 1.37 8.76 11.49
CA ASP A 301 2.10 7.51 11.58
C ASP A 301 1.28 6.30 11.09
N ARG A 302 1.94 5.17 10.86
CA ARG A 302 1.26 3.95 10.40
C ARG A 302 0.26 3.47 11.45
N GLN A 303 -0.92 3.07 10.99
CA GLN A 303 -2.01 2.63 11.86
C GLN A 303 -2.29 1.15 11.66
N LYS A 304 -2.59 0.44 12.75
CA LYS A 304 -3.05 -0.94 12.63
C LYS A 304 -4.39 -0.97 11.89
N LEU A 305 -4.61 -2.03 11.11
CA LEU A 305 -5.91 -2.25 10.47
C LEU A 305 -7.04 -2.21 11.50
N TYR A 306 -8.20 -1.73 11.05
CA TYR A 306 -9.44 -1.59 11.83
C TYR A 306 -9.39 -0.61 13.01
N SER A 307 -8.26 0.10 13.22
CA SER A 307 -8.17 1.20 14.20
C SER A 307 -8.73 2.51 13.63
N THR A 308 -10.03 2.52 13.30
CA THR A 308 -10.66 3.59 12.51
C THR A 308 -10.90 4.89 13.26
N SER A 309 -11.02 4.85 14.60
CA SER A 309 -11.40 6.00 15.43
C SER A 309 -10.58 7.25 15.13
N MET A 310 -9.27 7.11 14.97
CA MET A 310 -8.35 8.23 14.73
C MET A 310 -8.49 8.87 13.33
N LEU A 311 -9.11 8.20 12.35
CA LEU A 311 -9.10 8.61 10.94
C LEU A 311 -10.22 9.62 10.59
N TYR A 312 -11.42 9.52 11.18
CA TYR A 312 -12.56 10.38 10.83
C TYR A 312 -12.89 11.46 11.88
N HIS A 313 -12.22 11.47 13.04
CA HIS A 313 -12.42 12.47 14.11
C HIS A 313 -12.16 13.93 13.67
N CYS A 314 -11.55 14.13 12.51
CA CYS A 314 -11.16 15.44 12.00
C CYS A 314 -12.27 16.21 11.30
N GLN A 315 -13.30 15.51 10.78
CA GLN A 315 -14.31 16.12 9.91
C GLN A 315 -15.74 15.91 10.39
N HIS A 316 -16.04 14.87 11.16
CA HIS A 316 -17.42 14.54 11.51
C HIS A 316 -17.67 14.41 13.02
N ARG A 317 -18.95 14.44 13.39
CA ARG A 317 -19.36 14.16 14.77
C ARG A 317 -19.14 12.67 15.06
N ILE A 318 -18.74 12.37 16.28
CA ILE A 318 -18.48 11.01 16.75
C ILE A 318 -19.81 10.22 16.82
N LEU A 319 -19.78 9.00 16.29
CA LEU A 319 -20.87 8.03 16.38
C LEU A 319 -21.00 7.53 17.83
N THR A 320 -22.21 7.20 18.27
CA THR A 320 -22.37 6.52 19.56
C THR A 320 -21.84 5.08 19.47
N GLN A 321 -21.61 4.45 20.63
CA GLN A 321 -21.20 3.04 20.67
C GLN A 321 -22.20 2.11 19.95
N GLN A 322 -23.50 2.37 20.09
CA GLN A 322 -24.54 1.62 19.39
C GLN A 322 -24.50 1.85 17.87
N GLU A 323 -24.37 3.11 17.44
CA GLU A 323 -24.26 3.45 16.01
C GLU A 323 -23.02 2.82 15.38
N THR A 324 -21.90 2.81 16.11
CA THR A 324 -20.64 2.18 15.68
C THR A 324 -20.82 0.67 15.53
N ALA A 325 -21.45 0.00 16.51
CA ALA A 325 -21.71 -1.44 16.44
C ALA A 325 -22.58 -1.83 15.23
N GLU A 326 -23.61 -1.05 14.90
CA GLU A 326 -24.46 -1.30 13.73
C GLU A 326 -23.70 -1.13 12.41
N VAL A 327 -22.84 -0.10 12.31
CA VAL A 327 -21.98 0.11 11.14
C VAL A 327 -20.96 -1.03 11.00
N HIS A 328 -20.36 -1.47 12.11
CA HIS A 328 -19.42 -2.59 12.14
C HIS A 328 -20.08 -3.90 11.72
N LEU A 329 -21.30 -4.17 12.19
CA LEU A 329 -22.08 -5.34 11.78
C LEU A 329 -22.40 -5.30 10.28
N ALA A 330 -22.76 -4.12 9.74
CA ALA A 330 -22.99 -3.93 8.31
C ALA A 330 -21.72 -4.22 7.48
N ALA A 331 -20.58 -3.64 7.87
CA ALA A 331 -19.29 -3.86 7.23
C ALA A 331 -18.92 -5.35 7.25
N GLN A 332 -19.08 -6.02 8.40
CA GLN A 332 -18.77 -7.43 8.55
C GLN A 332 -19.64 -8.31 7.65
N CYS A 333 -20.93 -8.01 7.53
CA CYS A 333 -21.82 -8.75 6.65
C CYS A 333 -21.48 -8.55 5.18
N MET A 334 -21.15 -7.32 4.77
CA MET A 334 -20.71 -7.02 3.40
C MET A 334 -19.39 -7.72 3.06
N LEU A 335 -18.40 -7.73 3.96
CA LEU A 335 -17.15 -8.48 3.75
C LEU A 335 -17.37 -9.98 3.66
N LYS A 336 -18.22 -10.56 4.53
CA LYS A 336 -18.62 -11.97 4.44
C LYS A 336 -19.23 -12.28 3.08
N TRP A 337 -20.17 -11.46 2.63
CA TRP A 337 -20.78 -11.60 1.31
C TRP A 337 -19.74 -11.53 0.19
N LEU A 338 -18.85 -10.53 0.21
CA LEU A 338 -17.79 -10.35 -0.78
C LEU A 338 -16.88 -11.57 -0.86
N MET A 339 -16.40 -12.05 0.30
CA MET A 339 -15.50 -13.21 0.38
C MET A 339 -16.15 -14.52 -0.10
N ASP A 340 -17.47 -14.66 0.09
CA ASP A 340 -18.24 -15.85 -0.29
C ASP A 340 -18.69 -15.87 -1.77
N LEU A 341 -18.47 -14.79 -2.53
CA LEU A 341 -18.84 -14.74 -3.95
C LEU A 341 -18.09 -15.81 -4.74
N GLU A 342 -18.84 -16.64 -5.45
CA GLU A 342 -18.28 -17.55 -6.44
C GLU A 342 -17.87 -16.74 -7.68
N VAL A 343 -16.66 -17.02 -8.18
CA VAL A 343 -16.10 -16.33 -9.35
C VAL A 343 -15.50 -17.30 -10.37
N ARG A 344 -15.32 -16.83 -11.61
CA ARG A 344 -14.63 -17.50 -12.72
C ARG A 344 -13.58 -16.58 -13.35
N PRO A 345 -12.48 -17.11 -13.91
CA PRO A 345 -11.47 -16.28 -14.56
C PRO A 345 -12.08 -15.41 -15.67
N HIS A 346 -11.78 -14.11 -15.67
CA HIS A 346 -12.24 -13.21 -16.72
C HIS A 346 -11.50 -13.51 -18.03
N ARG A 347 -12.15 -13.40 -19.20
CA ARG A 347 -11.55 -13.80 -20.49
C ARG A 347 -10.53 -12.80 -21.02
N HIS A 348 -10.78 -11.51 -20.81
CA HIS A 348 -10.04 -10.44 -21.51
C HIS A 348 -9.24 -9.52 -20.58
N SER A 349 -9.29 -9.76 -19.26
CA SER A 349 -8.67 -8.90 -18.25
C SER A 349 -8.07 -9.75 -17.14
N VAL A 350 -7.08 -9.22 -16.44
CA VAL A 350 -6.50 -9.86 -15.26
C VAL A 350 -7.46 -9.66 -14.08
N GLY A 351 -8.26 -10.69 -13.82
CA GLY A 351 -9.33 -10.65 -12.82
C GLY A 351 -10.35 -11.76 -13.00
N PHE A 352 -11.49 -11.62 -12.34
CA PHE A 352 -12.54 -12.62 -12.29
C PHE A 352 -13.93 -12.00 -12.53
N ALA A 353 -14.85 -12.80 -13.06
CA ALA A 353 -16.27 -12.47 -13.14
C ALA A 353 -17.05 -13.27 -12.08
N ALA A 354 -18.03 -12.65 -11.44
CA ALA A 354 -18.97 -13.31 -10.53
C ALA A 354 -19.91 -14.23 -11.31
N TRP A 355 -20.21 -15.40 -10.73
CA TRP A 355 -21.15 -16.34 -11.35
C TRP A 355 -22.58 -15.78 -11.37
N GLN A 356 -23.25 -15.89 -12.52
CA GLN A 356 -24.66 -15.55 -12.66
C GLN A 356 -25.53 -16.81 -12.70
N ASN A 357 -26.67 -16.77 -12.01
CA ASN A 357 -27.63 -17.87 -12.00
C ASN A 357 -28.18 -18.10 -13.41
N GLY A 358 -27.88 -19.26 -14.01
CA GLY A 358 -28.41 -19.67 -15.33
C GLY A 358 -27.38 -19.84 -16.44
N GLU A 359 -26.08 -19.55 -16.22
CA GLU A 359 -25.04 -19.83 -17.23
C GLU A 359 -24.76 -21.34 -17.34
N GLU A 360 -25.11 -22.03 -18.42
CA GLU A 360 -24.82 -23.47 -18.61
C GLU A 360 -23.31 -23.82 -18.68
N GLU A 361 -22.40 -22.84 -18.66
CA GLU A 361 -20.93 -23.00 -18.62
C GLU A 361 -20.38 -23.68 -17.34
N HIS A 362 -21.25 -24.24 -16.50
CA HIS A 362 -20.96 -24.95 -15.24
C HIS A 362 -19.89 -26.05 -15.35
N ARG A 363 -19.54 -26.51 -16.56
CA ARG A 363 -18.58 -27.62 -16.77
C ARG A 363 -17.15 -27.18 -17.05
N ARG A 364 -16.88 -25.91 -17.39
CA ARG A 364 -15.56 -25.51 -17.93
C ARG A 364 -14.55 -25.07 -16.88
N TYR A 365 -15.03 -24.46 -15.79
CA TYR A 365 -14.19 -23.86 -14.76
C TYR A 365 -14.58 -24.34 -13.37
N LYS A 366 -13.58 -24.47 -12.50
CA LYS A 366 -13.80 -24.77 -11.09
C LYS A 366 -14.53 -23.60 -10.42
N ARG A 367 -15.50 -23.90 -9.56
CA ARG A 367 -16.08 -22.90 -8.66
C ARG A 367 -15.04 -22.53 -7.61
N VAL A 368 -14.58 -21.29 -7.67
CA VAL A 368 -13.63 -20.71 -6.73
C VAL A 368 -14.32 -19.53 -6.07
N LYS A 369 -14.16 -19.39 -4.75
CA LYS A 369 -14.66 -18.21 -4.06
C LYS A 369 -13.59 -17.13 -4.00
N ILE A 370 -13.99 -15.87 -3.85
CA ILE A 370 -13.04 -14.75 -3.68
C ILE A 370 -12.05 -15.04 -2.55
N GLN A 371 -12.50 -15.56 -1.41
CA GLN A 371 -11.63 -15.93 -0.29
C GLN A 371 -10.50 -16.90 -0.64
N ASP A 372 -10.69 -17.78 -1.64
CA ASP A 372 -9.71 -18.79 -2.02
C ASP A 372 -8.57 -18.20 -2.86
N LEU A 373 -8.76 -16.96 -3.35
CA LEU A 373 -7.85 -16.20 -4.19
C LEU A 373 -7.03 -15.16 -3.40
N MET A 374 -7.39 -14.93 -2.14
CA MET A 374 -6.76 -13.94 -1.26
C MET A 374 -5.55 -14.52 -0.53
N ALA A 375 -4.54 -13.69 -0.28
CA ALA A 375 -3.38 -14.08 0.54
C ALA A 375 -3.78 -14.45 1.98
N ARG A 376 -4.79 -13.77 2.52
CA ARG A 376 -5.31 -13.98 3.87
C ARG A 376 -6.82 -13.79 3.90
N TYR A 377 -7.49 -14.41 4.86
CA TYR A 377 -8.89 -14.14 5.15
C TYR A 377 -9.00 -12.98 6.16
N PRO A 378 -9.82 -11.93 5.92
CA PRO A 378 -9.88 -10.75 6.78
C PRO A 378 -10.18 -11.06 8.25
N SER A 379 -9.36 -10.57 9.18
CA SER A 379 -9.51 -10.83 10.61
C SER A 379 -10.78 -10.20 11.19
N PHE A 380 -11.20 -9.04 10.66
CA PHE A 380 -12.42 -8.33 11.09
C PHE A 380 -13.70 -9.17 10.94
N ILE A 381 -13.71 -10.16 10.05
CA ILE A 381 -14.84 -11.08 9.86
C ILE A 381 -15.13 -11.92 11.13
N PHE A 382 -14.11 -12.12 11.97
CA PHE A 382 -14.19 -12.87 13.22
C PHE A 382 -14.41 -12.01 14.47
N GLU A 383 -14.43 -10.68 14.33
CA GLU A 383 -14.70 -9.79 15.45
C GLU A 383 -16.17 -9.89 15.92
N ASN A 384 -16.39 -9.66 17.20
CA ASN A 384 -17.72 -9.73 17.79
C ASN A 384 -18.42 -8.37 17.69
N CYS A 385 -18.99 -8.07 16.51
CA CYS A 385 -19.70 -6.83 16.24
C CYS A 385 -21.19 -6.84 16.65
N GLY A 386 -21.65 -7.87 17.38
CA GLY A 386 -23.04 -8.01 17.83
C GLY A 386 -23.78 -9.26 17.29
N GLN A 387 -25.02 -9.48 17.74
CA GLN A 387 -25.81 -10.66 17.38
C GLN A 387 -26.47 -10.51 16.00
N LYS A 388 -26.17 -11.45 15.09
CA LYS A 388 -26.90 -11.62 13.82
C LYS A 388 -28.30 -12.17 14.08
N ASN A 389 -29.33 -11.43 13.68
CA ASN A 389 -30.64 -12.03 13.43
C ASN A 389 -30.54 -12.90 12.16
N SER A 390 -31.10 -14.11 12.20
CA SER A 390 -30.95 -15.15 11.16
C SER A 390 -31.66 -14.86 9.82
N SER A 391 -32.17 -13.64 9.61
CA SER A 391 -32.93 -13.23 8.41
C SER A 391 -32.44 -11.94 7.74
N ILE A 392 -31.21 -11.50 8.01
CA ILE A 392 -30.71 -10.23 7.48
C ILE A 392 -30.39 -10.33 5.98
N ILE A 393 -31.05 -9.51 5.17
CA ILE A 393 -30.77 -9.36 3.74
C ILE A 393 -29.55 -8.45 3.56
N VAL A 394 -28.42 -9.04 3.15
CA VAL A 394 -27.16 -8.31 2.97
C VAL A 394 -27.11 -7.59 1.62
N TYR A 395 -27.49 -8.28 0.55
CA TYR A 395 -27.40 -7.78 -0.83
C TYR A 395 -28.71 -7.99 -1.60
N ARG A 396 -29.04 -7.05 -2.48
CA ARG A 396 -30.11 -7.14 -3.47
C ARG A 396 -29.56 -6.75 -4.83
N ILE A 397 -29.92 -7.54 -5.85
CA ILE A 397 -29.56 -7.26 -7.24
C ILE A 397 -30.24 -5.94 -7.65
N PRO A 398 -29.53 -4.99 -8.27
CA PRO A 398 -30.12 -3.74 -8.76
C PRO A 398 -31.17 -4.01 -9.84
N ASP A 399 -32.29 -3.27 -9.82
CA ASP A 399 -33.35 -3.41 -10.83
C ASP A 399 -32.82 -3.16 -12.26
N ASP A 400 -31.89 -2.22 -12.42
CA ASP A 400 -31.23 -1.87 -13.69
C ASP A 400 -30.29 -2.97 -14.22
N CYS A 401 -29.76 -3.84 -13.35
CA CYS A 401 -28.85 -4.92 -13.75
C CYS A 401 -29.57 -6.03 -14.52
N SER A 402 -30.87 -6.22 -14.29
CA SER A 402 -31.65 -7.24 -14.99
C SER A 402 -31.66 -7.07 -16.52
N VAL A 403 -31.57 -5.83 -17.02
CA VAL A 403 -31.60 -5.51 -18.46
C VAL A 403 -30.20 -5.37 -19.06
N ALA A 404 -29.22 -4.84 -18.29
CA ALA A 404 -27.85 -4.67 -18.76
C ALA A 404 -27.08 -6.00 -18.81
N LEU A 405 -27.25 -6.88 -17.81
CA LEU A 405 -26.65 -8.21 -17.79
C LEU A 405 -27.21 -9.11 -18.91
N GLN A 406 -28.51 -9.00 -19.20
CA GLN A 406 -29.13 -9.66 -20.35
C GLN A 406 -28.65 -9.14 -21.72
N ARG A 407 -28.18 -7.89 -21.79
CA ARG A 407 -27.57 -7.32 -23.01
C ARG A 407 -26.10 -7.68 -23.14
N GLN A 408 -25.31 -7.71 -22.06
CA GLN A 408 -23.91 -8.13 -22.10
C GLN A 408 -23.77 -9.60 -22.51
N ALA A 409 -24.64 -10.49 -22.02
CA ALA A 409 -24.69 -11.89 -22.48
C ALA A 409 -25.00 -12.06 -23.99
N LYS A 410 -25.56 -11.03 -24.65
CA LYS A 410 -25.79 -11.01 -26.11
C LYS A 410 -24.68 -10.28 -26.90
N VAL A 411 -23.88 -9.44 -26.25
CA VAL A 411 -22.83 -8.63 -26.90
C VAL A 411 -21.44 -9.27 -26.78
N GLU A 412 -21.26 -10.27 -25.90
CA GLU A 412 -20.04 -11.09 -25.80
C GLU A 412 -19.63 -11.80 -27.11
N VAL A 413 -20.47 -11.79 -28.14
CA VAL A 413 -20.19 -12.45 -29.43
C VAL A 413 -19.57 -11.52 -30.49
N ASP A 414 -19.73 -10.18 -30.43
CA ASP A 414 -19.49 -9.38 -31.66
C ASP A 414 -18.61 -8.12 -31.61
N VAL A 415 -18.26 -7.48 -30.47
CA VAL A 415 -17.56 -6.17 -30.59
C VAL A 415 -16.60 -5.83 -29.44
N TRP A 416 -15.39 -6.41 -29.40
CA TRP A 416 -14.26 -5.78 -28.66
C TRP A 416 -12.91 -5.89 -29.39
N GLN A 417 -12.92 -5.84 -30.74
CA GLN A 417 -11.77 -5.29 -31.47
C GLN A 417 -11.73 -3.77 -31.21
N GLY A 418 -11.10 -3.35 -30.11
CA GLY A 418 -10.64 -1.98 -29.94
C GLY A 418 -11.62 -0.95 -29.36
N ILE A 419 -12.62 -1.32 -28.55
CA ILE A 419 -13.24 -0.32 -27.67
C ILE A 419 -12.30 -0.15 -26.45
N PRO A 420 -11.79 1.06 -26.17
CA PRO A 420 -10.91 1.27 -25.02
C PRO A 420 -11.69 1.07 -23.72
N TYR A 421 -11.05 0.46 -22.72
CA TYR A 421 -11.48 0.35 -21.32
C TYR A 421 -12.14 1.64 -20.76
N HIS A 422 -11.76 2.80 -21.32
CA HIS A 422 -12.31 4.13 -21.02
C HIS A 422 -13.84 4.28 -21.12
N ARG A 423 -14.53 3.74 -22.13
CA ARG A 423 -16.00 4.00 -22.26
C ARG A 423 -16.84 3.34 -21.18
N ALA A 424 -16.48 2.13 -20.76
CA ALA A 424 -17.18 1.45 -19.66
C ALA A 424 -16.86 2.10 -18.30
N HIS A 425 -15.67 2.69 -18.17
CA HIS A 425 -15.21 3.33 -16.94
C HIS A 425 -15.81 4.73 -16.73
N GLU A 426 -16.11 5.48 -17.81
CA GLU A 426 -16.81 6.76 -17.75
C GLU A 426 -18.24 6.59 -17.18
N ASP A 427 -18.98 5.56 -17.59
CA ASP A 427 -20.32 5.26 -17.05
C ASP A 427 -20.29 4.82 -15.58
N LEU A 428 -19.25 4.07 -15.16
CA LEU A 428 -19.06 3.71 -13.75
C LEU A 428 -18.66 4.90 -12.88
N SER A 429 -17.90 5.85 -13.44
CA SER A 429 -17.50 7.06 -12.71
C SER A 429 -18.69 7.94 -12.29
N GLN A 430 -19.82 7.82 -13.00
CA GLN A 430 -21.05 8.55 -12.69
C GLN A 430 -21.93 7.86 -11.62
N ARG A 431 -21.64 6.61 -11.24
CA ARG A 431 -22.42 5.89 -10.22
C ARG A 431 -22.15 6.48 -8.84
N SER A 432 -23.22 6.91 -8.18
CA SER A 432 -23.15 7.53 -6.87
C SER A 432 -23.10 6.50 -5.75
N TRP A 433 -22.62 6.89 -4.56
CA TRP A 433 -22.68 6.05 -3.37
C TRP A 433 -24.10 5.62 -3.00
N LYS A 434 -25.12 6.41 -3.36
CA LYS A 434 -26.53 6.05 -3.15
C LYS A 434 -26.91 4.82 -3.97
N ASP A 435 -26.43 4.72 -5.20
CA ASP A 435 -26.74 3.60 -6.10
C ASP A 435 -26.08 2.32 -5.60
N ILE A 436 -24.82 2.40 -5.17
CA ILE A 436 -24.05 1.27 -4.64
C ILE A 436 -24.61 0.80 -3.30
N ILE A 437 -24.71 1.70 -2.31
CA ILE A 437 -25.19 1.34 -0.96
C ILE A 437 -26.67 0.96 -0.98
N GLY A 438 -27.44 1.44 -1.95
CA GLY A 438 -28.82 1.00 -2.17
C GLY A 438 -28.95 -0.51 -2.42
N CYS A 439 -27.90 -1.14 -2.94
CA CYS A 439 -27.83 -2.59 -3.15
C CYS A 439 -27.54 -3.39 -1.87
N PHE A 440 -27.18 -2.70 -0.78
CA PHE A 440 -26.86 -3.29 0.53
C PHE A 440 -27.81 -2.78 1.62
N PRO A 441 -29.02 -3.37 1.77
CA PRO A 441 -30.03 -2.90 2.71
C PRO A 441 -29.55 -2.77 4.16
N ILE A 442 -28.65 -3.66 4.60
CA ILE A 442 -28.05 -3.61 5.93
C ILE A 442 -27.24 -2.33 6.17
N ALA A 443 -26.38 -1.94 5.21
CA ALA A 443 -25.59 -0.73 5.29
C ALA A 443 -26.45 0.53 5.17
N MET A 444 -27.43 0.52 4.25
CA MET A 444 -28.37 1.62 4.10
C MET A 444 -29.17 1.86 5.39
N SER A 445 -29.58 0.79 6.08
CA SER A 445 -30.31 0.88 7.35
C SER A 445 -29.47 1.50 8.47
N ALA A 446 -28.20 1.08 8.60
CA ALA A 446 -27.27 1.66 9.58
C ALA A 446 -27.04 3.17 9.33
N ILE A 447 -26.81 3.57 8.06
CA ILE A 447 -26.62 4.98 7.68
C ILE A 447 -27.90 5.80 7.89
N GLN A 448 -29.08 5.24 7.62
CA GLN A 448 -30.36 5.91 7.86
C GLN A 448 -30.64 6.07 9.36
N TRP A 449 -30.22 5.14 10.21
CA TRP A 449 -30.32 5.29 11.65
C TRP A 449 -29.54 6.53 12.12
N THR A 450 -28.26 6.63 11.76
CA THR A 450 -27.41 7.76 12.19
C THR A 450 -27.93 9.10 11.63
N LYS A 451 -28.52 9.10 10.42
CA LYS A 451 -29.21 10.27 9.84
C LYS A 451 -30.29 10.83 10.76
N ARG A 452 -31.06 10.00 11.49
CA ARG A 452 -32.18 10.46 12.36
C ARG A 452 -31.73 11.41 13.48
N ARG A 453 -30.49 11.26 13.96
CA ARG A 453 -29.88 12.13 14.98
C ARG A 453 -29.14 13.33 14.37
N CYS A 454 -28.96 13.36 13.06
CA CYS A 454 -28.19 14.39 12.39
C CYS A 454 -29.04 15.63 12.06
N ALA A 455 -28.63 16.79 12.57
CA ALA A 455 -29.31 18.06 12.34
C ALA A 455 -28.70 18.93 11.20
N CYS A 456 -27.71 18.41 10.46
CA CYS A 456 -27.00 19.18 9.44
C CYS A 456 -27.89 19.53 8.23
N SER A 457 -27.52 20.56 7.46
CA SER A 457 -28.31 21.01 6.30
C SER A 457 -28.44 19.94 5.22
N SER A 458 -27.38 19.17 4.99
CA SER A 458 -27.33 18.13 3.96
C SER A 458 -28.31 16.99 4.25
N CYS A 459 -28.38 16.54 5.52
CA CYS A 459 -29.34 15.53 5.94
C CYS A 459 -30.80 16.02 5.87
N LYS A 460 -31.06 17.30 6.17
CA LYS A 460 -32.40 17.90 6.09
C LYS A 460 -32.89 18.06 4.65
N ARG A 461 -31.99 18.38 3.71
CA ARG A 461 -32.28 18.55 2.28
C ARG A 461 -32.24 17.24 1.49
N GLU A 462 -31.91 16.12 2.16
CA GLU A 462 -31.70 14.82 1.53
C GLU A 462 -30.68 14.83 0.40
N GLU A 463 -29.60 15.61 0.58
CA GLU A 463 -28.48 15.62 -0.37
C GLU A 463 -27.87 14.21 -0.53
N PRO A 464 -27.25 13.88 -1.67
CA PRO A 464 -26.66 12.56 -1.94
C PRO A 464 -25.70 12.08 -0.85
N LEU A 465 -25.50 10.76 -0.76
CA LEU A 465 -24.40 10.19 0.03
C LEU A 465 -23.05 10.62 -0.58
N GLY A 466 -22.09 11.02 0.26
CA GLY A 466 -20.81 11.57 -0.19
C GLY A 466 -20.76 13.09 -0.34
N SER A 467 -21.85 13.81 -0.03
CA SER A 467 -21.88 15.28 -0.12
C SER A 467 -22.11 15.97 1.23
N GLY A 468 -21.98 15.24 2.34
CA GLY A 468 -22.27 15.81 3.65
C GLY A 468 -21.18 16.75 4.15
N LYS A 469 -21.59 17.72 4.97
CA LYS A 469 -20.70 18.74 5.55
C LYS A 469 -19.97 18.24 6.79
N VAL A 470 -18.96 19.01 7.20
CA VAL A 470 -18.29 18.87 8.49
C VAL A 470 -19.33 18.73 9.62
N GLY A 471 -19.18 17.70 10.45
CA GLY A 471 -20.10 17.37 11.55
C GLY A 471 -21.30 16.49 11.17
N CYS A 472 -21.41 16.03 9.92
CA CYS A 472 -22.48 15.13 9.49
C CYS A 472 -22.30 13.69 10.04
N LEU A 473 -23.27 13.19 10.83
CA LEU A 473 -23.26 11.81 11.35
C LEU A 473 -23.51 10.75 10.27
N ARG A 474 -24.27 11.10 9.23
CA ARG A 474 -24.54 10.21 8.10
C ARG A 474 -23.27 9.92 7.30
N GLU A 475 -22.43 10.95 7.08
CA GLU A 475 -21.13 10.75 6.42
C GLU A 475 -20.14 10.06 7.36
N ALA A 476 -20.12 10.38 8.66
CA ALA A 476 -19.29 9.64 9.62
C ALA A 476 -19.54 8.12 9.56
N ALA A 477 -20.82 7.70 9.49
CA ALA A 477 -21.19 6.30 9.37
C ALA A 477 -20.79 5.68 8.03
N LEU A 478 -20.83 6.47 6.94
CA LEU A 478 -20.37 6.03 5.63
C LEU A 478 -18.85 5.87 5.62
N ASP A 479 -18.09 6.85 6.11
CA ASP A 479 -16.63 6.81 6.15
C ASP A 479 -16.14 5.65 7.03
N GLU A 480 -16.75 5.44 8.19
CA GLU A 480 -16.45 4.29 9.06
C GLU A 480 -16.70 2.96 8.33
N LEU A 481 -17.85 2.82 7.66
CA LEU A 481 -18.16 1.63 6.86
C LEU A 481 -17.10 1.40 5.77
N LEU A 482 -16.78 2.45 5.00
CA LEU A 482 -15.85 2.36 3.87
C LEU A 482 -14.42 2.06 4.34
N LEU A 483 -13.96 2.67 5.42
CA LEU A 483 -12.64 2.37 6.00
C LEU A 483 -12.54 0.91 6.45
N LEU A 484 -13.58 0.36 7.08
CA LEU A 484 -13.60 -1.06 7.46
C LEU A 484 -13.57 -2.00 6.24
N LEU A 485 -14.28 -1.64 5.16
CA LEU A 485 -14.25 -2.38 3.91
C LEU A 485 -12.87 -2.28 3.22
N SER A 486 -12.28 -1.09 3.20
CA SER A 486 -10.92 -0.82 2.70
C SER A 486 -9.90 -1.69 3.43
N HIS A 487 -9.88 -1.60 4.76
CA HIS A 487 -9.03 -2.41 5.63
C HIS A 487 -9.28 -3.92 5.45
N GLY A 488 -10.52 -4.34 5.21
CA GLY A 488 -10.86 -5.73 4.87
C GLY A 488 -10.18 -6.21 3.58
N ILE A 489 -10.18 -5.40 2.53
CA ILE A 489 -9.48 -5.72 1.27
C ILE A 489 -7.97 -5.70 1.50
N VAL A 490 -7.45 -4.68 2.19
CA VAL A 490 -6.01 -4.56 2.51
C VAL A 490 -5.48 -5.76 3.30
N ASP A 491 -6.21 -6.21 4.33
CA ASP A 491 -5.88 -7.42 5.10
C ASP A 491 -5.89 -8.66 4.20
N SER A 492 -6.84 -8.74 3.27
CA SER A 492 -6.93 -9.85 2.31
C SER A 492 -5.70 -9.98 1.42
N PHE A 493 -5.05 -8.85 1.09
CA PHE A 493 -3.78 -8.81 0.36
C PHE A 493 -2.58 -9.28 1.22
N GLY A 494 -2.79 -9.51 2.52
CA GLY A 494 -1.78 -9.97 3.47
C GLY A 494 -1.01 -8.86 4.18
N LEU A 495 -1.52 -7.63 4.16
CA LEU A 495 -0.92 -6.47 4.82
C LEU A 495 -1.44 -6.34 6.25
N ASP A 496 -0.61 -5.82 7.17
CA ASP A 496 -0.94 -5.79 8.61
C ASP A 496 -1.30 -4.38 9.13
N ASP A 497 -1.08 -3.34 8.33
CA ASP A 497 -1.26 -1.94 8.69
C ASP A 497 -1.59 -1.05 7.48
N THR A 498 -1.97 0.20 7.75
CA THR A 498 -2.20 1.26 6.76
C THR A 498 -1.31 2.47 7.04
N SER A 499 -1.10 3.28 6.01
CA SER A 499 -0.38 4.55 6.13
C SER A 499 -1.27 5.60 6.81
N GLY A 500 -0.73 6.31 7.81
CA GLY A 500 -1.37 7.52 8.35
C GLY A 500 -1.35 8.71 7.39
N LEU A 501 -0.68 8.60 6.24
CA LEU A 501 -0.69 9.58 5.15
C LEU A 501 -1.76 9.28 4.10
N ALA A 502 -2.54 8.20 4.26
CA ALA A 502 -3.58 7.84 3.31
C ALA A 502 -4.70 8.89 3.27
N ASP A 503 -5.07 9.27 2.05
CA ASP A 503 -6.17 10.19 1.80
C ASP A 503 -7.49 9.41 1.75
N ILE A 504 -8.34 9.63 2.75
CA ILE A 504 -9.65 8.96 2.87
C ILE A 504 -10.48 9.18 1.60
N GLU A 505 -10.44 10.36 0.98
CA GLU A 505 -11.20 10.61 -0.25
C GLU A 505 -10.71 9.77 -1.42
N SER A 506 -9.40 9.54 -1.51
CA SER A 506 -8.82 8.63 -2.51
C SER A 506 -9.23 7.17 -2.26
N GLU A 507 -9.29 6.71 -1.01
CA GLU A 507 -9.79 5.37 -0.67
C GLU A 507 -11.29 5.22 -0.97
N ARG A 508 -12.09 6.25 -0.67
CA ARG A 508 -13.51 6.29 -1.02
C ARG A 508 -13.70 6.14 -2.52
N GLU A 509 -12.95 6.89 -3.31
CA GLU A 509 -13.08 6.82 -4.77
C GLU A 509 -12.69 5.44 -5.33
N ALA A 510 -11.61 4.85 -4.81
CA ALA A 510 -11.17 3.51 -5.16
C ALA A 510 -12.25 2.45 -4.83
N LEU A 511 -12.81 2.50 -3.62
CA LEU A 511 -13.89 1.59 -3.21
C LEU A 511 -15.17 1.78 -4.03
N ARG A 512 -15.50 3.02 -4.38
CA ARG A 512 -16.66 3.32 -5.22
C ARG A 512 -16.54 2.60 -6.56
N ILE A 513 -15.36 2.66 -7.19
CA ILE A 513 -15.08 1.98 -8.46
C ILE A 513 -15.14 0.46 -8.27
N ILE A 514 -14.49 -0.10 -7.25
CA ILE A 514 -14.52 -1.54 -6.97
C ILE A 514 -15.94 -2.08 -6.81
N PHE A 515 -16.77 -1.42 -5.99
CA PHE A 515 -18.14 -1.87 -5.80
C PHE A 515 -19.01 -1.61 -7.04
N ALA A 516 -18.73 -0.58 -7.84
CA ALA A 516 -19.44 -0.35 -9.08
C ALA A 516 -19.12 -1.44 -10.13
N GLU A 517 -17.85 -1.81 -10.29
CA GLU A 517 -17.40 -2.95 -11.11
C GLU A 517 -18.09 -4.25 -10.67
N LEU A 518 -18.09 -4.51 -9.35
CA LEU A 518 -18.67 -5.74 -8.82
C LEU A 518 -20.19 -5.79 -8.97
N VAL A 519 -20.90 -4.73 -8.62
CA VAL A 519 -22.38 -4.73 -8.55
C VAL A 519 -23.00 -4.58 -9.94
N PHE A 520 -22.42 -3.75 -10.82
CA PHE A 520 -23.04 -3.41 -12.10
C PHE A 520 -22.41 -4.15 -13.29
N GLN A 521 -21.16 -4.61 -13.18
CA GLN A 521 -20.51 -5.39 -14.24
C GLN A 521 -20.26 -6.85 -13.82
N GLY A 522 -20.35 -7.16 -12.53
CA GLY A 522 -20.08 -8.50 -12.02
C GLY A 522 -18.62 -8.90 -12.14
N VAL A 523 -17.67 -7.95 -12.06
CA VAL A 523 -16.24 -8.23 -12.21
C VAL A 523 -15.42 -7.79 -11.00
N VAL A 524 -14.29 -8.46 -10.82
CA VAL A 524 -13.28 -8.20 -9.80
C VAL A 524 -11.93 -8.11 -10.51
N LEU A 525 -11.34 -6.92 -10.56
CA LEU A 525 -10.15 -6.66 -11.37
C LEU A 525 -8.91 -6.44 -10.51
N TRP A 526 -7.77 -6.96 -10.96
CA TRP A 526 -6.49 -6.79 -10.28
C TRP A 526 -6.13 -5.32 -10.08
N ASN A 527 -6.26 -4.50 -11.13
CA ASN A 527 -5.80 -3.12 -11.11
C ASN A 527 -6.50 -2.27 -10.03
N THR A 528 -7.82 -2.40 -9.88
CA THR A 528 -8.58 -1.58 -8.93
C THR A 528 -8.35 -2.03 -7.50
N TRP A 529 -8.31 -3.35 -7.25
CA TRP A 529 -8.06 -3.90 -5.92
C TRP A 529 -6.62 -3.68 -5.46
N PHE A 530 -5.63 -3.91 -6.34
CA PHE A 530 -4.22 -3.65 -6.03
C PHE A 530 -3.96 -2.16 -5.82
N ALA A 531 -4.61 -1.28 -6.59
CA ALA A 531 -4.51 0.17 -6.39
C ALA A 531 -5.08 0.60 -5.03
N LEU A 532 -6.25 0.09 -4.61
CA LEU A 532 -6.78 0.35 -3.26
C LEU A 532 -5.80 -0.11 -2.18
N ALA A 533 -5.31 -1.35 -2.29
CA ALA A 533 -4.35 -1.90 -1.33
C ALA A 533 -3.08 -1.06 -1.24
N ALA A 534 -2.55 -0.62 -2.39
CA ALA A 534 -1.38 0.24 -2.47
C ALA A 534 -1.65 1.63 -1.87
N LEU A 535 -2.80 2.25 -2.14
CA LEU A 535 -3.14 3.58 -1.60
C LEU A 535 -3.24 3.58 -0.08
N ALA A 536 -3.99 2.63 0.47
CA ALA A 536 -4.19 2.51 1.90
C ALA A 536 -2.88 2.14 2.62
N PHE A 537 -2.07 1.25 2.04
CA PHE A 537 -0.81 0.82 2.66
C PHE A 537 0.32 1.86 2.55
N LEU A 538 0.45 2.51 1.39
CA LEU A 538 1.56 3.42 1.09
C LEU A 538 1.24 4.89 1.45
N GLY A 539 -0.02 5.32 1.38
CA GLY A 539 -0.44 6.69 1.67
C GLY A 539 -0.42 7.64 0.46
N GLY A 540 -1.04 7.24 -0.66
CA GLY A 540 -1.04 7.98 -1.93
C GLY A 540 -2.38 8.63 -2.29
N LYS A 541 -2.45 9.23 -3.48
CA LYS A 541 -3.69 9.78 -4.07
C LYS A 541 -4.18 8.94 -5.24
N TRP A 542 -5.50 8.74 -5.33
CA TRP A 542 -6.11 7.97 -6.44
C TRP A 542 -5.80 8.58 -7.81
N SER A 543 -5.77 9.92 -7.91
CA SER A 543 -5.47 10.63 -9.16
C SER A 543 -4.10 10.27 -9.76
N THR A 544 -3.12 9.94 -8.92
CA THR A 544 -1.79 9.50 -9.35
C THR A 544 -1.81 8.10 -9.96
N LEU A 545 -2.79 7.26 -9.59
CA LEU A 545 -2.95 5.91 -10.13
C LEU A 545 -3.94 5.86 -11.31
N HIS A 546 -4.90 6.78 -11.34
CA HIS A 546 -6.02 6.77 -12.28
C HIS A 546 -5.72 7.42 -13.65
N SER A 547 -4.74 8.32 -13.72
CA SER A 547 -4.58 9.24 -14.85
C SER A 547 -3.86 8.69 -16.09
N GLN A 548 -3.48 7.40 -16.13
CA GLN A 548 -2.46 6.96 -17.08
C GLN A 548 -2.71 5.53 -17.60
N ILE A 549 -3.34 5.46 -18.77
CA ILE A 549 -3.32 4.27 -19.64
C ILE A 549 -2.90 4.77 -21.01
N GLY A 550 -1.65 4.52 -21.39
CA GLY A 550 -1.18 4.73 -22.76
C GLY A 550 -1.15 3.42 -23.55
N GLU A 551 -0.83 3.51 -24.83
CA GLU A 551 -0.69 2.34 -25.69
C GLU A 551 0.50 1.46 -25.27
N GLY A 552 0.25 0.15 -25.13
CA GLY A 552 1.28 -0.90 -24.93
C GLY A 552 1.37 -1.54 -23.55
N TRP A 553 0.55 -1.14 -22.58
CA TRP A 553 0.70 -1.53 -21.17
C TRP A 553 -0.49 -2.37 -20.75
N THR A 554 -0.31 -3.25 -19.77
CA THR A 554 -1.36 -4.21 -19.38
C THR A 554 -1.88 -3.95 -17.97
N ILE A 555 -1.09 -4.18 -16.91
CA ILE A 555 -1.58 -4.10 -15.53
C ILE A 555 -0.54 -3.57 -14.54
N PHE A 556 -0.99 -3.16 -13.34
CA PHE A 556 -0.09 -2.73 -12.26
C PHE A 556 0.77 -3.90 -11.76
N ALA A 557 2.08 -3.68 -11.77
CA ALA A 557 3.09 -4.62 -11.28
C ALA A 557 3.59 -4.22 -9.89
N ALA A 558 3.95 -2.96 -9.72
CA ALA A 558 4.48 -2.44 -8.47
C ALA A 558 4.18 -0.94 -8.32
N ILE A 559 4.01 -0.49 -7.08
CA ILE A 559 3.82 0.92 -6.73
C ILE A 559 4.81 1.26 -5.63
N GLN A 560 5.48 2.39 -5.77
CA GLN A 560 6.40 2.95 -4.80
C GLN A 560 5.87 4.30 -4.31
N TYR A 561 5.94 4.50 -3.00
CA TYR A 561 5.70 5.79 -2.36
C TYR A 561 6.75 6.00 -1.28
N GLY A 562 7.60 7.01 -1.46
CA GLY A 562 8.74 7.26 -0.57
C GLY A 562 9.76 6.13 -0.62
N SER A 563 9.98 5.49 0.54
CA SER A 563 10.89 4.34 0.68
C SER A 563 10.15 3.02 0.86
N LEU A 564 8.87 2.94 0.54
CA LEU A 564 8.10 1.70 0.54
C LEU A 564 7.69 1.32 -0.88
N VAL A 565 7.75 0.02 -1.14
CA VAL A 565 7.33 -0.60 -2.39
C VAL A 565 6.33 -1.70 -2.08
N ILE A 566 5.21 -1.68 -2.78
CA ILE A 566 4.27 -2.81 -2.88
C ILE A 566 4.37 -3.39 -4.28
N ALA A 567 4.54 -4.70 -4.40
CA ALA A 567 4.67 -5.39 -5.68
C ALA A 567 3.79 -6.64 -5.73
N ALA A 568 3.36 -6.99 -6.94
CA ALA A 568 2.61 -8.21 -7.15
C ALA A 568 3.52 -9.44 -6.88
N PRO A 569 3.07 -10.45 -6.12
CA PRO A 569 3.90 -11.60 -5.76
C PRO A 569 4.23 -12.49 -6.96
N TRP A 570 3.39 -12.47 -8.00
CA TRP A 570 3.52 -13.31 -9.19
C TRP A 570 4.50 -12.76 -10.25
N LEU A 571 5.15 -11.62 -10.02
CA LEU A 571 6.16 -11.07 -10.96
C LEU A 571 7.41 -11.94 -11.08
N ASP A 572 7.77 -12.67 -10.02
CA ASP A 572 8.92 -13.56 -10.04
C ASP A 572 8.56 -14.90 -10.67
N LEU A 573 8.76 -14.99 -11.99
CA LEU A 573 8.50 -16.21 -12.75
C LEU A 573 9.44 -17.37 -12.39
N THR A 574 10.49 -17.15 -11.58
CA THR A 574 11.36 -18.26 -11.11
C THR A 574 10.72 -19.05 -9.97
N ASN A 575 9.74 -18.45 -9.28
CA ASN A 575 8.97 -19.09 -8.21
C ASN A 575 7.71 -19.77 -8.77
N PRO A 576 7.18 -20.79 -8.07
CA PRO A 576 5.91 -21.39 -8.47
C PRO A 576 4.78 -20.37 -8.32
N ILE A 577 3.98 -20.19 -9.38
CA ILE A 577 2.76 -19.37 -9.30
C ILE A 577 1.75 -20.09 -8.40
N ASN A 578 1.28 -19.39 -7.37
CA ASN A 578 0.33 -19.93 -6.42
C ASN A 578 -1.11 -19.56 -6.82
N GLU A 579 -1.86 -20.56 -7.26
CA GLU A 579 -3.30 -20.46 -7.58
C GLU A 579 -4.17 -19.93 -6.43
N ARG A 580 -3.71 -19.99 -5.18
CA ARG A 580 -4.49 -19.50 -4.02
C ARG A 580 -4.21 -18.05 -3.65
N ILE A 581 -3.19 -17.44 -4.25
CA ILE A 581 -2.75 -16.08 -3.90
C ILE A 581 -2.71 -15.28 -5.20
N PHE A 582 -3.89 -15.11 -5.79
CA PHE A 582 -4.06 -14.19 -6.92
C PHE A 582 -3.99 -12.76 -6.41
N PHE A 583 -4.80 -12.44 -5.41
CA PHE A 583 -4.83 -11.15 -4.72
C PHE A 583 -3.94 -11.21 -3.49
N GLY A 584 -2.69 -10.81 -3.68
CA GLY A 584 -1.69 -10.71 -2.62
C GLY A 584 -0.70 -9.61 -2.93
N ALA A 585 0.03 -9.18 -1.91
CA ALA A 585 1.07 -8.17 -2.05
C ALA A 585 2.38 -8.66 -1.41
N SER A 586 3.49 -8.35 -2.06
CA SER A 586 4.80 -8.34 -1.43
C SER A 586 5.16 -6.91 -1.09
N ILE A 587 5.73 -6.70 0.11
CA ILE A 587 6.15 -5.38 0.58
C ILE A 587 7.64 -5.39 0.90
N SER A 588 8.30 -4.27 0.65
CA SER A 588 9.68 -4.08 1.05
C SER A 588 9.99 -2.60 1.23
N GLN A 589 10.98 -2.30 2.05
CA GLN A 589 11.54 -0.96 2.18
C GLN A 589 12.69 -0.80 1.18
N GLY A 590 12.68 0.29 0.42
CA GLY A 590 13.67 0.59 -0.61
C GLY A 590 13.07 1.44 -1.74
N GLN A 591 13.88 1.70 -2.76
CA GLN A 591 13.45 2.29 -4.02
C GLN A 591 13.67 1.30 -5.17
N LEU A 592 12.74 1.28 -6.12
CA LEU A 592 12.84 0.48 -7.33
C LEU A 592 14.00 0.97 -8.20
N CYS A 593 14.87 0.06 -8.64
CA CYS A 593 15.94 0.38 -9.57
C CYS A 593 15.36 0.78 -10.94
N GLY A 594 15.81 1.91 -11.49
CA GLY A 594 15.32 2.45 -12.76
C GLY A 594 14.29 3.57 -12.63
N THR A 595 13.88 3.92 -11.41
CA THR A 595 13.01 5.07 -11.13
C THR A 595 13.83 6.27 -10.66
N SER A 596 13.36 7.49 -10.95
CA SER A 596 14.03 8.75 -10.59
C SER A 596 13.30 9.54 -9.49
N GLY A 597 12.09 9.12 -9.10
CA GLY A 597 11.22 9.85 -8.19
C GLY A 597 10.94 9.14 -6.86
N GLU A 598 10.32 9.87 -5.93
CA GLU A 598 9.79 9.32 -4.68
C GLU A 598 8.52 8.50 -4.91
N HIS A 599 7.85 8.76 -6.04
CA HIS A 599 6.65 8.07 -6.49
C HIS A 599 6.95 7.34 -7.78
N ALA A 600 6.56 6.08 -7.86
CA ALA A 600 6.61 5.32 -9.09
C ALA A 600 5.40 4.39 -9.17
N VAL A 601 4.76 4.40 -10.33
CA VAL A 601 3.75 3.42 -10.71
C VAL A 601 4.35 2.60 -11.83
N VAL A 602 4.49 1.30 -11.62
CA VAL A 602 5.10 0.38 -12.59
C VAL A 602 4.02 -0.54 -13.14
N GLN A 603 3.89 -0.56 -14.46
CA GLN A 603 2.96 -1.43 -15.17
C GLN A 603 3.73 -2.39 -16.08
N THR A 604 3.20 -3.58 -16.30
CA THR A 604 3.77 -4.56 -17.24
C THR A 604 3.62 -4.08 -18.69
N GLU A 605 4.66 -4.31 -19.50
CA GLU A 605 4.61 -4.13 -20.95
C GLU A 605 3.87 -5.29 -21.62
N ARG A 606 3.19 -5.01 -22.74
CA ARG A 606 2.53 -6.03 -23.54
C ARG A 606 3.52 -7.08 -24.06
N VAL A 607 3.03 -8.31 -24.21
CA VAL A 607 3.76 -9.39 -24.88
C VAL A 607 4.15 -8.97 -26.30
N MET A 608 5.42 -9.18 -26.67
CA MET A 608 5.91 -8.96 -28.02
C MET A 608 5.26 -9.93 -29.01
N GLU A 609 4.74 -9.39 -30.11
CA GLU A 609 4.08 -10.17 -31.16
C GLU A 609 5.09 -10.93 -32.01
N MET A 610 4.65 -12.04 -32.62
CA MET A 610 5.55 -12.89 -33.40
C MET A 610 6.16 -12.18 -34.61
N ALA A 611 5.43 -11.25 -35.24
CA ALA A 611 5.95 -10.44 -36.33
C ALA A 611 7.12 -9.54 -35.89
N GLU A 612 7.10 -9.05 -34.65
CA GLU A 612 8.16 -8.23 -34.05
C GLU A 612 9.37 -9.09 -33.66
N VAL A 613 9.14 -10.30 -33.15
CA VAL A 613 10.20 -11.29 -32.86
C VAL A 613 10.99 -11.66 -34.13
N ALA A 614 10.29 -11.84 -35.26
CA ALA A 614 10.90 -12.20 -36.54
C ALA A 614 11.72 -11.06 -37.17
N GLY A 615 11.41 -9.80 -36.85
CA GLY A 615 12.12 -8.61 -37.33
C GLY A 615 13.37 -8.24 -36.52
N SER A 616 13.55 -8.82 -35.33
CA SER A 616 14.78 -8.68 -34.55
C SER A 616 15.81 -9.68 -35.10
N GLU A 617 16.85 -9.18 -35.77
CA GLU A 617 17.86 -10.00 -36.45
C GLU A 617 18.33 -11.17 -35.59
N THR A 618 18.07 -12.39 -36.08
CA THR A 618 18.65 -13.61 -35.55
C THR A 618 20.15 -13.56 -35.75
N PHE A 619 20.93 -13.52 -34.65
CA PHE A 619 22.36 -13.84 -34.72
C PHE A 619 22.48 -15.28 -35.21
N SER A 620 22.73 -15.41 -36.51
CA SER A 620 22.82 -16.65 -37.25
C SER A 620 24.17 -17.30 -36.96
N GLY A 621 24.25 -17.98 -35.82
CA GLY A 621 25.20 -19.07 -35.63
C GLY A 621 24.72 -20.26 -36.46
N GLY A 622 25.28 -20.45 -37.65
CA GLY A 622 25.01 -21.63 -38.48
C GLY A 622 25.38 -22.91 -37.73
N GLY A 623 24.37 -23.66 -37.30
CA GLY A 623 24.51 -24.92 -36.58
C GLY A 623 23.56 -25.97 -37.17
N SER A 624 24.13 -27.11 -37.54
CA SER A 624 23.49 -28.25 -38.19
C SER A 624 22.26 -28.77 -37.42
N ARG A 625 21.27 -29.23 -38.17
CA ARG A 625 19.93 -29.69 -37.74
C ARG A 625 19.92 -31.00 -36.93
N ASN A 626 21.05 -31.38 -36.33
CA ASN A 626 21.23 -32.57 -35.50
C ASN A 626 22.06 -32.19 -34.27
N GLU A 627 21.43 -31.58 -33.26
CA GLU A 627 22.02 -31.48 -31.92
C GLU A 627 21.06 -32.10 -30.90
N THR A 628 21.53 -33.22 -30.36
CA THR A 628 21.12 -33.80 -29.09
C THR A 628 21.21 -32.76 -27.98
N VAL A 629 20.05 -32.43 -27.37
CA VAL A 629 19.88 -31.83 -26.03
C VAL A 629 21.04 -30.92 -25.61
N ALA A 630 21.26 -29.82 -26.34
CA ALA A 630 22.03 -28.71 -25.83
C ALA A 630 21.23 -28.08 -24.68
N SER A 631 21.92 -27.70 -23.59
CA SER A 631 21.35 -27.09 -22.40
C SER A 631 20.40 -25.94 -22.77
N ASP A 632 19.09 -26.17 -22.65
CA ASP A 632 18.02 -25.16 -22.85
C ASP A 632 18.04 -24.22 -21.62
N ASP A 633 19.10 -23.43 -21.47
CA ASP A 633 19.24 -22.46 -20.39
C ASP A 633 18.26 -21.30 -20.63
N ALA A 634 17.29 -21.16 -19.72
CA ALA A 634 16.33 -20.06 -19.72
C ALA A 634 16.86 -18.94 -18.82
N MET A 635 16.97 -17.73 -19.35
CA MET A 635 17.32 -16.54 -18.57
C MET A 635 16.17 -15.55 -18.57
N LEU A 636 15.97 -14.89 -17.43
CA LEU A 636 14.97 -13.86 -17.22
C LEU A 636 15.68 -12.55 -16.86
N ASP A 637 15.48 -11.52 -17.66
CA ASP A 637 15.95 -10.18 -17.39
C ASP A 637 14.76 -9.23 -17.23
N THR A 638 14.76 -8.45 -16.16
CA THR A 638 13.74 -7.42 -15.90
C THR A 638 14.37 -6.04 -15.91
N ALA A 639 13.66 -5.08 -16.53
CA ALA A 639 14.08 -3.69 -16.56
C ALA A 639 12.86 -2.77 -16.41
N ILE A 640 13.02 -1.70 -15.63
CA ILE A 640 12.02 -0.63 -15.52
C ILE A 640 12.47 0.52 -16.42
N ILE A 641 11.62 0.90 -17.37
CA ILE A 641 11.90 1.97 -18.34
C ILE A 641 10.91 3.12 -18.12
N GLY A 642 11.46 4.34 -18.03
CA GLY A 642 10.66 5.56 -17.95
C GLY A 642 10.31 6.09 -19.34
N ALA A 643 9.03 6.37 -19.57
CA ALA A 643 8.55 7.08 -20.75
C ALA A 643 8.31 8.55 -20.38
N ALA A 644 9.39 9.31 -20.20
CA ALA A 644 9.42 10.74 -19.85
C ALA A 644 8.78 11.17 -18.50
N ASP A 645 7.68 10.56 -18.06
CA ASP A 645 6.99 10.75 -16.77
C ASP A 645 6.46 9.41 -16.22
N ILE A 646 5.86 9.43 -15.01
CA ILE A 646 5.02 8.34 -14.49
C ILE A 646 3.92 8.07 -15.54
N PRO A 647 3.60 6.81 -15.86
CA PRO A 647 4.05 5.58 -15.22
C PRO A 647 5.21 4.92 -15.95
N PHE A 648 5.95 4.12 -15.19
CA PHE A 648 7.07 3.33 -15.69
C PHE A 648 6.58 2.00 -16.24
N ARG A 649 7.33 1.45 -17.20
CA ARG A 649 7.04 0.15 -17.79
C ARG A 649 8.04 -0.90 -17.34
N LEU A 650 7.53 -2.04 -16.89
CA LEU A 650 8.30 -3.23 -16.59
C LEU A 650 8.42 -4.08 -17.85
N LEU A 651 9.62 -4.07 -18.44
CA LEU A 651 10.00 -5.04 -19.44
C LEU A 651 10.44 -6.33 -18.76
N THR A 652 9.77 -7.43 -19.09
CA THR A 652 10.20 -8.78 -18.70
C THR A 652 10.65 -9.52 -19.96
N MET A 653 11.95 -9.65 -20.13
CA MET A 653 12.54 -10.29 -21.30
C MET A 653 13.03 -11.70 -20.95
N VAL A 654 12.55 -12.67 -21.70
CA VAL A 654 13.01 -14.05 -21.63
C VAL A 654 13.98 -14.29 -22.77
N ARG A 655 15.09 -14.95 -22.43
CA ARG A 655 16.10 -15.39 -23.40
C ARG A 655 16.22 -16.90 -23.38
N SER A 656 16.15 -17.48 -24.57
CA SER A 656 16.55 -18.86 -24.87
C SER A 656 17.87 -18.87 -25.65
N ALA A 657 18.31 -20.06 -26.09
CA ALA A 657 19.52 -20.20 -26.90
C ALA A 657 19.48 -19.35 -28.19
N SER A 658 18.33 -19.27 -28.87
CA SER A 658 18.20 -18.61 -30.18
C SER A 658 17.28 -17.40 -30.20
N TYR A 659 16.44 -17.19 -29.17
CA TYR A 659 15.39 -16.17 -29.19
C TYR A 659 15.40 -15.28 -27.95
N ARG A 660 14.87 -14.07 -28.12
CA ARG A 660 14.53 -13.14 -27.04
C ARG A 660 13.10 -12.68 -27.25
N ARG A 661 12.31 -12.63 -26.18
CA ARG A 661 10.92 -12.21 -26.26
C ARG A 661 10.50 -11.48 -24.99
N ILE A 662 9.78 -10.37 -25.17
CA ILE A 662 9.11 -9.68 -24.06
C ILE A 662 7.82 -10.44 -23.76
N ILE A 663 7.62 -10.76 -22.49
CA ILE A 663 6.41 -11.40 -21.99
C ILE A 663 5.76 -10.53 -20.91
N ASP A 664 4.48 -10.79 -20.66
CA ASP A 664 3.73 -10.23 -19.56
C ASP A 664 3.57 -11.30 -18.47
N PRO A 665 4.20 -11.14 -17.28
CA PRO A 665 4.05 -12.09 -16.18
C PRO A 665 2.59 -12.30 -15.72
N SER A 666 1.70 -11.33 -15.96
CA SER A 666 0.29 -11.43 -15.57
C SER A 666 -0.48 -12.45 -16.40
N ASP A 667 -0.05 -12.68 -17.65
CA ASP A 667 -0.64 -13.69 -18.52
C ASP A 667 -0.37 -15.09 -17.95
N ALA A 668 0.77 -15.31 -17.28
CA ALA A 668 1.05 -16.60 -16.64
C ALA A 668 0.07 -16.86 -15.48
N LEU A 669 -0.20 -15.85 -14.67
CA LEU A 669 -1.17 -15.92 -13.58
C LEU A 669 -2.57 -16.27 -14.11
N MET A 670 -3.04 -15.56 -15.15
CA MET A 670 -4.34 -15.83 -15.75
C MET A 670 -4.40 -17.20 -16.44
N ALA A 671 -3.34 -17.60 -17.14
CA ALA A 671 -3.26 -18.88 -17.83
C ALA A 671 -3.33 -20.06 -16.86
N VAL A 672 -2.73 -19.95 -15.67
CA VAL A 672 -2.83 -20.97 -14.61
C VAL A 672 -4.29 -21.16 -14.16
N HIS A 673 -5.03 -20.08 -13.93
CA HIS A 673 -6.43 -20.18 -13.54
C HIS A 673 -7.37 -20.67 -14.65
N ARG A 674 -6.96 -20.52 -15.92
CA ARG A 674 -7.65 -21.06 -17.09
C ARG A 674 -7.19 -22.48 -17.45
N ALA A 675 -6.14 -23.00 -16.81
CA ALA A 675 -5.56 -24.28 -17.14
C ALA A 675 -6.40 -25.45 -16.63
N HIS A 676 -6.23 -26.59 -17.30
CA HIS A 676 -6.86 -27.85 -16.94
C HIS A 676 -5.80 -28.87 -16.52
N PHE A 677 -6.07 -29.57 -15.42
CA PHE A 677 -5.16 -30.54 -14.80
C PHE A 677 -5.79 -31.94 -14.81
N PRO A 678 -5.72 -32.67 -15.94
CA PRO A 678 -6.29 -34.02 -16.02
C PRO A 678 -5.52 -35.00 -15.13
N THR A 679 -6.23 -35.98 -14.57
CA THR A 679 -5.66 -37.10 -13.80
C THR A 679 -5.92 -38.43 -14.50
N CYS A 680 -5.00 -39.38 -14.37
CA CYS A 680 -5.21 -40.74 -14.87
C CYS A 680 -5.99 -41.58 -13.85
N SER A 681 -7.06 -42.24 -14.32
CA SER A 681 -7.80 -43.25 -13.55
C SER A 681 -7.24 -44.67 -13.69
N HIS A 682 -6.20 -44.85 -14.51
CA HIS A 682 -5.55 -46.13 -14.77
C HIS A 682 -4.14 -46.19 -14.14
N ARG A 683 -3.66 -47.40 -13.85
CA ARG A 683 -2.27 -47.63 -13.43
C ARG A 683 -1.35 -47.15 -14.55
N LYS A 684 -0.20 -46.53 -14.22
CA LYS A 684 0.82 -46.06 -15.17
C LYS A 684 1.55 -47.22 -15.86
N GLU A 685 0.83 -48.17 -16.42
CA GLU A 685 1.40 -49.26 -17.19
C GLU A 685 1.06 -49.02 -18.66
N THR A 686 2.14 -48.90 -19.44
CA THR A 686 2.23 -48.71 -20.89
C THR A 686 1.90 -47.32 -21.44
N ASP A 687 2.96 -46.49 -21.60
CA ASP A 687 3.07 -45.57 -22.73
C ASP A 687 3.04 -46.43 -24.02
N GLU A 688 1.84 -46.83 -24.47
CA GLU A 688 1.67 -47.26 -25.85
C GLU A 688 2.19 -46.12 -26.73
N LYS A 689 3.07 -46.44 -27.69
CA LYS A 689 3.73 -45.46 -28.55
C LYS A 689 2.68 -44.65 -29.32
N ILE A 690 2.21 -43.55 -28.72
CA ILE A 690 1.31 -42.62 -29.37
C ILE A 690 2.00 -42.14 -30.64
N SER A 691 1.41 -42.43 -31.79
CA SER A 691 1.98 -42.03 -33.07
C SER A 691 2.16 -40.52 -33.11
N ARG A 692 3.41 -40.07 -33.31
CA ARG A 692 3.80 -38.66 -33.56
C ARG A 692 3.04 -38.00 -34.72
N ALA A 693 2.20 -38.75 -35.44
CA ALA A 693 1.25 -38.21 -36.40
C ALA A 693 0.22 -37.24 -35.78
N HIS A 694 -0.11 -37.37 -34.49
CA HIS A 694 -1.22 -36.64 -33.86
C HIS A 694 -0.82 -35.32 -33.15
N TYR A 695 0.47 -35.09 -32.92
CA TYR A 695 0.96 -33.90 -32.21
C TYR A 695 2.30 -33.38 -32.73
N ARG A 696 2.61 -32.11 -32.44
CA ARG A 696 3.90 -31.45 -32.69
C ARG A 696 4.57 -31.13 -31.36
N GLU A 697 5.81 -31.58 -31.16
CA GLU A 697 6.59 -31.27 -29.96
C GLU A 697 7.32 -29.92 -30.10
N PHE A 698 7.27 -29.09 -29.07
CA PHE A 698 7.95 -27.79 -28.97
C PHE A 698 8.98 -27.82 -27.84
N THR A 699 10.26 -27.62 -28.16
CA THR A 699 11.28 -27.35 -27.12
C THR A 699 11.12 -25.94 -26.59
N PHE A 700 11.72 -25.61 -25.43
CA PHE A 700 11.60 -24.28 -24.84
C PHE A 700 12.04 -23.16 -25.82
N ASN A 701 13.10 -23.39 -26.59
CA ASN A 701 13.53 -22.47 -27.64
C ASN A 701 12.43 -22.17 -28.67
N HIS A 702 11.67 -23.18 -29.09
CA HIS A 702 10.53 -23.00 -30.00
C HIS A 702 9.34 -22.32 -29.32
N ILE A 703 9.17 -22.50 -28.00
CA ILE A 703 8.13 -21.78 -27.24
C ILE A 703 8.37 -20.28 -27.32
N VAL A 704 9.60 -19.85 -27.05
CA VAL A 704 9.95 -18.42 -27.08
C VAL A 704 9.85 -17.87 -28.51
N GLY A 705 10.33 -18.61 -29.51
CA GLY A 705 10.50 -18.12 -30.88
C GLY A 705 9.39 -18.38 -31.90
N GLU A 706 8.43 -19.28 -31.63
CA GLU A 706 7.41 -19.66 -32.62
C GLU A 706 5.97 -19.72 -32.07
N TRP A 707 5.79 -19.65 -30.75
CA TRP A 707 4.47 -19.81 -30.14
C TRP A 707 3.65 -18.52 -30.27
N SER A 708 2.75 -18.46 -31.27
CA SER A 708 1.85 -17.32 -31.53
C SER A 708 0.48 -17.47 -30.87
N LYS A 709 -0.15 -16.31 -30.57
CA LYS A 709 -1.57 -16.18 -30.20
C LYS A 709 -2.50 -16.57 -31.37
N ASP A 710 -2.06 -16.40 -32.63
CA ASP A 710 -2.91 -16.56 -33.82
C ASP A 710 -3.17 -18.01 -34.26
N HIS A 711 -2.48 -18.99 -33.67
CA HIS A 711 -2.69 -20.41 -34.01
C HIS A 711 -4.01 -20.99 -33.45
N ILE A 712 -4.80 -20.17 -32.75
CA ILE A 712 -6.07 -20.53 -32.11
C ILE A 712 -7.27 -19.85 -32.84
N SER A 713 -7.07 -19.13 -33.95
CA SER A 713 -8.21 -18.53 -34.66
C SER A 713 -9.21 -19.59 -35.15
N THR A 714 -10.43 -19.47 -34.61
CA THR A 714 -11.62 -20.28 -34.89
C THR A 714 -12.28 -19.96 -36.23
N ASP A 715 -11.73 -19.05 -37.02
CA ASP A 715 -12.37 -18.50 -38.24
C ASP A 715 -11.91 -19.13 -39.56
N GLN A 716 -11.20 -20.26 -39.54
CA GLN A 716 -11.08 -21.06 -40.77
C GLN A 716 -12.32 -21.94 -40.94
N PRO A 717 -13.07 -21.80 -42.05
CA PRO A 717 -14.27 -22.61 -42.30
C PRO A 717 -13.90 -24.10 -42.20
N ALA A 718 -14.81 -24.86 -41.57
CA ALA A 718 -14.68 -26.27 -41.17
C ALA A 718 -14.50 -27.29 -42.32
N ASN A 719 -13.88 -26.90 -43.42
CA ASN A 719 -13.78 -27.68 -44.66
C ASN A 719 -12.34 -28.07 -45.05
N SER A 720 -11.41 -28.12 -44.09
CA SER A 720 -10.17 -28.87 -44.30
C SER A 720 -10.02 -29.97 -43.26
N ASP A 721 -10.36 -31.19 -43.71
CA ASP A 721 -10.31 -32.46 -43.02
C ASP A 721 -8.86 -32.95 -42.79
N ARG A 722 -7.98 -32.05 -42.35
CA ARG A 722 -6.61 -32.35 -41.91
C ARG A 722 -6.58 -32.21 -40.41
N SER A 723 -6.50 -33.36 -39.72
CA SER A 723 -6.20 -33.51 -38.30
C SER A 723 -5.34 -32.34 -37.77
N LYS A 724 -5.96 -31.38 -37.07
CA LYS A 724 -5.21 -30.29 -36.41
C LYS A 724 -4.26 -30.94 -35.41
N LYS A 725 -2.99 -31.08 -35.78
CA LYS A 725 -1.95 -31.62 -34.88
C LYS A 725 -1.92 -30.72 -33.64
N ARG A 726 -2.06 -31.33 -32.46
CA ARG A 726 -1.99 -30.60 -31.18
C ARG A 726 -0.55 -30.21 -30.88
N ASN A 727 -0.35 -29.07 -30.23
CA ASN A 727 0.98 -28.64 -29.81
C ASN A 727 1.24 -29.16 -28.39
N ILE A 728 2.37 -29.84 -28.19
CA ILE A 728 2.81 -30.32 -26.89
C ILE A 728 4.22 -29.85 -26.59
N THR A 729 4.52 -29.41 -25.39
CA THR A 729 5.89 -29.02 -25.02
C THR A 729 6.76 -30.25 -24.80
N VAL A 730 8.07 -30.14 -25.00
CA VAL A 730 9.02 -31.04 -24.31
C VAL A 730 8.89 -30.79 -22.80
N LEU A 731 9.30 -31.79 -21.99
CA LEU A 731 9.23 -31.70 -20.53
C LEU A 731 9.97 -30.45 -20.03
N LEU A 732 9.22 -29.54 -19.37
CA LEU A 732 9.77 -28.34 -18.75
C LEU A 732 10.19 -28.68 -17.32
N ASP A 733 11.46 -28.47 -17.01
CA ASP A 733 12.13 -28.93 -15.79
C ASP A 733 12.22 -27.86 -14.69
N THR A 734 11.98 -26.59 -15.04
CA THR A 734 12.05 -25.45 -14.09
C THR A 734 10.75 -24.65 -14.06
N ASN A 735 10.48 -23.99 -12.92
CA ASN A 735 9.33 -23.08 -12.77
C ASN A 735 9.38 -21.95 -13.80
N LEU A 736 10.57 -21.41 -14.08
CA LEU A 736 10.76 -20.36 -15.07
C LEU A 736 10.25 -20.82 -16.45
N LYS A 737 10.69 -21.98 -16.94
CA LYS A 737 10.26 -22.48 -18.25
C LYS A 737 8.75 -22.72 -18.29
N TYR A 738 8.19 -23.31 -17.22
CA TYR A 738 6.76 -23.56 -17.09
C TYR A 738 5.93 -22.27 -17.09
N ASN A 739 6.30 -21.30 -16.27
CA ASN A 739 5.58 -20.03 -16.14
C ASN A 739 5.70 -19.17 -17.42
N VAL A 740 6.84 -19.21 -18.11
CA VAL A 740 6.99 -18.57 -19.42
C VAL A 740 6.06 -19.23 -20.45
N ALA A 741 5.99 -20.57 -20.49
CA ALA A 741 5.08 -21.26 -21.40
C ALA A 741 3.61 -20.90 -21.13
N LEU A 742 3.23 -20.75 -19.85
CA LEU A 742 1.91 -20.26 -19.45
C LEU A 742 1.65 -18.83 -19.91
N SER A 743 2.60 -17.90 -19.73
CA SER A 743 2.44 -16.50 -20.18
C SER A 743 2.18 -16.37 -21.69
N LEU A 744 2.66 -17.34 -22.48
CA LEU A 744 2.47 -17.38 -23.92
C LEU A 744 1.22 -18.18 -24.34
N ALA A 745 0.57 -18.89 -23.41
CA ALA A 745 -0.61 -19.72 -23.61
C ALA A 745 -1.90 -19.04 -23.09
N PHE A 746 -2.22 -17.88 -23.66
CA PHE A 746 -3.27 -16.96 -23.19
C PHE A 746 -4.66 -17.58 -22.96
N ASP A 747 -5.13 -18.47 -23.84
CA ASP A 747 -6.48 -19.07 -23.75
C ASP A 747 -6.58 -20.27 -22.78
N GLY A 748 -5.56 -20.44 -21.92
CA GLY A 748 -5.42 -21.59 -21.04
C GLY A 748 -4.70 -22.75 -21.73
N SER A 749 -4.29 -23.74 -20.94
CA SER A 749 -3.55 -24.91 -21.43
C SER A 749 -3.96 -26.17 -20.68
N THR A 750 -3.78 -27.33 -21.30
CA THR A 750 -3.84 -28.60 -20.56
C THR A 750 -2.47 -28.87 -19.96
N VAL A 751 -2.36 -28.89 -18.64
CA VAL A 751 -1.09 -29.12 -17.95
C VAL A 751 -0.96 -30.60 -17.61
N GLN A 752 -0.03 -31.28 -18.29
CA GLN A 752 0.34 -32.65 -18.00
C GLN A 752 1.42 -32.66 -16.92
N GLY A 753 0.99 -32.84 -15.67
CA GLY A 753 1.88 -33.12 -14.54
C GLY A 753 2.22 -34.61 -14.39
N GLU A 754 2.95 -34.97 -13.32
CA GLU A 754 3.39 -36.34 -13.08
C GLU A 754 2.23 -37.35 -12.95
N GLN A 755 1.02 -36.91 -12.59
CA GLN A 755 -0.14 -37.78 -12.35
C GLN A 755 -0.95 -38.10 -13.62
N CYS A 756 -0.51 -37.62 -14.79
CA CYS A 756 -1.21 -37.79 -16.06
C CYS A 756 -0.28 -38.35 -17.16
N CYS A 757 -0.74 -39.36 -17.90
CA CYS A 757 -0.07 -39.84 -19.11
C CYS A 757 -0.41 -38.95 -20.31
N THR A 758 0.42 -38.98 -21.35
CA THR A 758 0.23 -38.12 -22.53
C THR A 758 -1.05 -38.47 -23.28
N GLN A 759 -1.49 -39.73 -23.25
CA GLN A 759 -2.75 -40.16 -23.88
C GLN A 759 -3.97 -39.53 -23.20
N CYS A 760 -4.01 -39.52 -21.86
CA CYS A 760 -5.09 -38.86 -21.11
C CYS A 760 -5.09 -37.36 -21.32
N ALA A 761 -3.92 -36.71 -21.33
CA ALA A 761 -3.82 -35.28 -21.62
C ALA A 761 -4.32 -34.94 -23.04
N LEU A 762 -3.95 -35.76 -24.03
CA LEU A 762 -4.43 -35.62 -25.42
C LEU A 762 -5.94 -35.85 -25.52
N ALA A 763 -6.48 -36.90 -24.89
CA ALA A 763 -7.90 -37.19 -24.85
C ALA A 763 -8.69 -36.05 -24.18
N PHE A 764 -8.17 -35.49 -23.09
CA PHE A 764 -8.78 -34.33 -22.44
C PHE A 764 -8.79 -33.12 -23.39
N SER A 765 -7.68 -32.87 -24.10
CA SER A 765 -7.61 -31.79 -25.10
C SER A 765 -8.46 -32.01 -26.37
N THR A 766 -9.09 -33.19 -26.56
CA THR A 766 -9.88 -33.51 -27.76
C THR A 766 -11.35 -33.08 -27.70
N THR A 767 -11.87 -32.67 -26.55
CA THR A 767 -13.20 -32.05 -26.50
C THR A 767 -13.14 -30.65 -27.12
N ASP A 768 -14.08 -30.30 -28.01
CA ASP A 768 -14.16 -29.00 -28.73
C ASP A 768 -14.17 -27.75 -27.83
N ILE A 769 -14.23 -27.95 -26.51
CA ILE A 769 -14.36 -26.93 -25.47
C ILE A 769 -13.00 -26.60 -24.81
N LEU A 770 -11.93 -27.37 -25.06
CA LEU A 770 -10.67 -27.28 -24.32
C LEU A 770 -9.48 -26.76 -25.17
N PRO A 771 -8.48 -26.11 -24.53
CA PRO A 771 -7.35 -25.51 -25.23
C PRO A 771 -6.53 -26.55 -26.01
N SER A 772 -6.07 -26.15 -27.20
CA SER A 772 -5.36 -27.02 -28.16
C SER A 772 -3.91 -27.32 -27.80
N THR A 773 -3.43 -26.78 -26.68
CA THR A 773 -2.01 -26.83 -26.29
C THR A 773 -1.81 -27.55 -24.96
N ILE A 774 -0.82 -28.44 -24.94
CA ILE A 774 -0.47 -29.27 -23.78
C ILE A 774 0.91 -28.89 -23.26
N ILE A 775 1.00 -28.53 -21.98
CA ILE A 775 2.28 -28.21 -21.30
C ILE A 775 2.68 -29.40 -20.44
N ARG A 776 3.83 -30.02 -20.74
CA ARG A 776 4.45 -31.07 -19.92
C ARG A 776 5.42 -30.46 -18.92
N THR A 777 5.28 -30.77 -17.63
CA THR A 777 6.16 -30.23 -16.58
C THR A 777 6.47 -31.24 -15.47
N THR A 778 7.67 -31.16 -14.90
CA THR A 778 8.04 -31.82 -13.62
C THR A 778 7.85 -30.91 -12.41
N THR A 779 7.53 -29.63 -12.62
CA THR A 779 7.33 -28.69 -11.53
C THR A 779 6.12 -29.12 -10.71
N ARG A 780 6.24 -29.07 -9.38
CA ARG A 780 5.11 -29.31 -8.48
C ARG A 780 4.12 -28.17 -8.67
N VAL A 781 3.11 -28.40 -9.49
CA VAL A 781 1.88 -27.61 -9.45
C VAL A 781 1.24 -27.86 -8.09
N SER A 782 0.89 -26.80 -7.36
CA SER A 782 0.22 -26.92 -6.05
C SER A 782 -1.22 -27.42 -6.24
N THR A 783 -1.37 -28.71 -6.56
CA THR A 783 -2.64 -29.39 -6.87
C THR A 783 -3.49 -29.71 -5.63
N ARG A 784 -3.22 -29.12 -4.45
CA ARG A 784 -4.01 -29.38 -3.22
C ARG A 784 -5.46 -28.92 -3.27
N LEU A 785 -5.90 -28.32 -4.37
CA LEU A 785 -7.30 -28.05 -4.66
C LEU A 785 -7.99 -29.16 -5.48
N ILE A 786 -7.24 -30.20 -5.89
CA ILE A 786 -7.73 -31.38 -6.62
C ILE A 786 -8.09 -32.53 -5.65
N GLU A 787 -7.54 -32.55 -4.44
CA GLU A 787 -7.75 -33.69 -3.49
C GLU A 787 -9.10 -33.68 -2.74
N ASN A 788 -9.98 -32.69 -2.94
CA ASN A 788 -11.23 -32.54 -2.17
C ASN A 788 -12.54 -32.56 -2.98
N TYR A 789 -12.56 -33.07 -4.22
CA TYR A 789 -13.80 -33.36 -4.94
C TYR A 789 -13.69 -34.59 -5.85
#